data_AF-A0A2U2JEJ8-F1
#
_entry.id   AF-A0A2U2JEJ8-F1
#
_cell.length_a   1.000
_cell.length_b   1.000
_cell.length_c   1.000
_cell.angle_alpha   90.00
_cell.angle_beta   90.00
_cell.angle_gamma   90.00
#
_symmetry.space_group_name_H-M   'P 1'
#
loop_
_entity.id
_entity.type
_entity.pdbx_description
1 polymer ?
#
loop_
_entity_poly.entity_id
_entity_poly.type
_entity_poly.pdbx_seq_one_letter_code
_entity_poly.pdbx_strand_id
1 'polypeptide(L)'
;MLKRIQLVLVLLCFSASIKAQLFKQDFNASNSILDYISTAPNSGQFNEISRNGSNFITSITNGALRFNRTGTGTMYAYRNIDFITKPQFVQLKFDFEATNHELNKNNVFAIFVGSTFTSASNGSTSNYASRFGISTRGNQGEFRIATIDNIGGAPSSANFSGKQTITFIVNSKDSNQTYTAPNALSESVASGKMDIWIGSVKVINDFSLKNTDSPKGDITGFKIQATSSTGTGTFDFDNIEMLDLLNESKQVSSGKSLVHPHIWVSPSDRQGILDNISNHTWANSLFNQLKQRNATRLINHANNPSAEINLIPAIPGDRTTHRSRLNIGAECAILYYITEDERYAQIAADILHQYVKMISTKDPLTFQFYTTSFNHLIPPRELFPRVAIIYDFVQPFISKSGSKVYDLGSNTQVVFNFQIAQKAFEVMADNVIKLGGNASNHPVLELPGALYSVMCMEDDATRTTFFNQLLNGAANSKQPGINWMLNRFSPEDRLWPESAGYGKFTHALFIQLMNIIDDYEPDLKIIENNKDILESIFIYENFLYPNGKTMAYGDIGRGFTDHAHIFRSILKIADKKGYNDLKVRAASTLKKIYKKEGGYQPEITNQRLEWHNPLQLLWGVNIDATVSDAGEPNYGTVKATHAGVVMQKNYSGVDDQQNGLMYYTGGGTYVHTHASGLDLEIYGAGYVIGPDYGDDSYGSDIHEQYAVSYAAHNTIIVNGASGRGTKTEGNSTWQNIVDPIVLQASEPKPYANSIAANFSFSTQFLDDNINDVNQQRTNSIIRTSATSGYYIDVFRSVSTTTNNFHDYVFHGLGDNLQLKTGDIPLNLSASPNRFQNDIGDDRKQPGWRWFSDAKTSASTNNAITARFDLQVTNDYLHVAIPGGIAKEYSTALSPPTKEVSNGYDAKDTQVFVMRKYGEAWNQPFVAIYEPSANAESTIRSTENIVDNNKIVGVKVTSVVNGQEIIDYVLSNDDDNVAVNLANLNIAFTGRFGVVRTISKTNTTDVSLYIGKGTQLTFLDNTINADTEGKAFSTYRLGYSLSVSDPSFQNSISIYPNPTKGNLNIRVPKLILNEIDVKIYNIQGKLIKSNVEKVKNGNINLIISSIAKGVYFIKLNLEKPIFLKFIKN
;
A
#
# COMPACT_ATOMS: atom_id res chain seq x y z
N MET A 1 -34.51 -46.02 -55.53
CA MET A 1 -34.17 -46.23 -54.10
C MET A 1 -35.31 -45.63 -53.27
N LEU A 2 -36.35 -46.39 -52.88
CA LEU A 2 -36.46 -47.20 -51.65
C LEU A 2 -36.03 -46.41 -50.41
N LYS A 3 -36.78 -46.28 -49.31
CA LYS A 3 -38.21 -46.40 -48.95
C LYS A 3 -38.24 -45.80 -47.52
N ARG A 4 -39.32 -45.08 -47.18
CA ARG A 4 -39.59 -44.57 -45.82
C ARG A 4 -39.69 -45.73 -44.80
N ILE A 5 -39.09 -45.56 -43.62
CA ILE A 5 -39.47 -46.29 -42.40
C ILE A 5 -39.65 -45.24 -41.28
N GLN A 6 -40.90 -45.08 -40.86
CA GLN A 6 -41.26 -44.48 -39.58
C GLN A 6 -41.09 -45.56 -38.51
N LEU A 7 -40.35 -45.27 -37.43
CA LEU A 7 -40.36 -46.08 -36.23
C LEU A 7 -40.97 -45.25 -35.09
N VAL A 8 -42.18 -45.63 -34.71
CA VAL A 8 -42.85 -45.22 -33.47
C VAL A 8 -42.14 -45.94 -32.32
N LEU A 9 -41.50 -45.22 -31.41
CA LEU A 9 -41.10 -45.76 -30.12
C LEU A 9 -42.02 -45.18 -29.04
N VAL A 10 -42.95 -46.02 -28.59
CA VAL A 10 -43.72 -45.84 -27.35
C VAL A 10 -42.73 -46.07 -26.19
N LEU A 11 -42.24 -44.99 -25.56
CA LEU A 11 -41.62 -45.09 -24.24
C LEU A 11 -42.73 -44.98 -23.19
N LEU A 12 -43.20 -46.13 -22.72
CA LEU A 12 -43.87 -46.26 -21.44
C LEU A 12 -42.86 -45.93 -20.33
N CYS A 13 -42.82 -44.66 -19.92
CA CYS A 13 -42.15 -44.25 -18.69
C CYS A 13 -42.94 -44.82 -17.51
N PHE A 14 -42.54 -46.00 -17.01
CA PHE A 14 -42.77 -46.33 -15.62
C PHE A 14 -41.89 -45.40 -14.78
N SER A 15 -42.44 -44.24 -14.40
CA SER A 15 -41.88 -43.43 -13.32
C SER A 15 -42.11 -44.20 -12.02
N ALA A 16 -41.17 -45.08 -11.66
CA ALA A 16 -41.05 -45.48 -10.26
C ALA A 16 -40.71 -44.18 -9.51
N SER A 17 -41.64 -43.69 -8.68
CA SER A 17 -41.35 -42.57 -7.78
C SER A 17 -40.20 -43.02 -6.88
N ILE A 18 -39.00 -42.49 -7.13
CA ILE A 18 -37.87 -42.68 -6.23
C ILE A 18 -38.27 -41.96 -4.93
N LYS A 19 -38.60 -42.73 -3.89
CA LYS A 19 -38.92 -42.18 -2.57
C LYS A 19 -37.68 -41.47 -2.03
N ALA A 20 -37.82 -40.31 -1.39
CA ALA A 20 -36.68 -39.55 -0.88
C ALA A 20 -35.96 -40.33 0.23
N GLN A 21 -34.70 -40.70 -0.04
CA GLN A 21 -33.80 -41.29 0.94
C GLN A 21 -33.34 -40.20 1.93
N LEU A 22 -33.78 -40.28 3.19
CA LEU A 22 -33.43 -39.30 4.21
C LEU A 22 -32.15 -39.68 4.97
N PHE A 23 -31.98 -40.98 5.24
CA PHE A 23 -30.81 -41.51 5.93
C PHE A 23 -30.55 -42.96 5.53
N LYS A 24 -29.29 -43.38 5.32
CA LYS A 24 -28.92 -44.78 5.06
C LYS A 24 -27.55 -45.15 5.62
N GLN A 25 -27.47 -46.21 6.41
CA GLN A 25 -26.21 -46.72 6.97
C GLN A 25 -26.21 -48.25 7.10
N ASP A 26 -25.15 -48.89 6.58
CA ASP A 26 -24.94 -50.35 6.55
C ASP A 26 -23.64 -50.81 7.23
N PHE A 27 -22.90 -49.87 7.83
CA PHE A 27 -21.67 -50.02 8.60
C PHE A 27 -20.55 -50.87 7.95
N ASN A 28 -20.57 -51.04 6.63
CA ASN A 28 -19.59 -51.86 5.91
C ASN A 28 -18.28 -51.12 5.56
N ALA A 29 -18.27 -49.79 5.64
CA ALA A 29 -17.16 -48.95 5.16
C ALA A 29 -15.98 -48.84 6.14
N SER A 30 -16.23 -49.01 7.43
CA SER A 30 -15.27 -48.83 8.53
C SER A 30 -15.68 -49.60 9.79
N ASN A 31 -14.69 -49.95 10.62
CA ASN A 31 -14.90 -50.52 11.96
C ASN A 31 -14.86 -49.46 13.08
N SER A 32 -14.64 -48.18 12.76
CA SER A 32 -14.57 -47.07 13.72
C SER A 32 -15.90 -46.34 13.82
N ILE A 33 -16.40 -46.12 15.05
CA ILE A 33 -17.62 -45.32 15.28
C ILE A 33 -17.46 -43.88 14.80
N LEU A 34 -16.25 -43.32 14.91
CA LEU A 34 -15.97 -41.92 14.57
C LEU A 34 -16.28 -41.61 13.10
N ASP A 35 -16.19 -42.61 12.21
CA ASP A 35 -16.45 -42.42 10.78
C ASP A 35 -17.96 -42.31 10.48
N TYR A 36 -18.80 -42.75 11.42
CA TYR A 36 -20.25 -42.76 11.30
C TYR A 36 -20.94 -41.65 12.10
N ILE A 37 -20.18 -40.74 12.72
CA ILE A 37 -20.73 -39.61 13.47
C ILE A 37 -20.15 -38.28 12.95
N SER A 38 -20.91 -37.20 13.02
CA SER A 38 -20.45 -35.85 12.70
C SER A 38 -21.36 -34.81 13.35
N THR A 39 -20.81 -33.65 13.72
CA THR A 39 -21.62 -32.50 14.16
C THR A 39 -22.42 -31.88 13.00
N ALA A 40 -22.00 -32.12 11.75
CA ALA A 40 -22.71 -31.81 10.51
C ALA A 40 -22.83 -33.09 9.66
N PRO A 41 -23.77 -34.00 9.97
CA PRO A 41 -23.79 -35.32 9.37
C PRO A 41 -24.26 -35.32 7.92
N ASN A 42 -23.63 -36.15 7.09
CA ASN A 42 -24.13 -36.47 5.76
C ASN A 42 -25.32 -37.45 5.80
N SER A 43 -25.78 -37.94 4.64
CA SER A 43 -26.93 -38.85 4.54
C SER A 43 -26.71 -40.25 5.16
N GLY A 44 -25.49 -40.61 5.57
CA GLY A 44 -25.19 -41.86 6.27
C GLY A 44 -24.63 -41.71 7.67
N GLN A 45 -24.39 -40.49 8.15
CA GLN A 45 -23.81 -40.26 9.47
C GLN A 45 -24.86 -39.89 10.52
N PHE A 46 -24.64 -40.35 11.75
CA PHE A 46 -25.37 -39.94 12.93
C PHE A 46 -24.85 -38.59 13.43
N ASN A 47 -25.69 -37.86 14.18
CA ASN A 47 -25.19 -36.71 14.94
C ASN A 47 -24.30 -37.18 16.08
N GLU A 48 -24.69 -38.27 16.74
CA GLU A 48 -23.92 -38.84 17.83
C GLU A 48 -24.28 -40.31 18.04
N ILE A 49 -23.28 -41.10 18.41
CA ILE A 49 -23.43 -42.44 18.96
C ILE A 49 -22.64 -42.41 20.27
N SER A 50 -23.35 -42.46 21.39
CA SER A 50 -22.79 -42.15 22.70
C SER A 50 -23.37 -43.00 23.82
N ARG A 51 -22.64 -43.05 24.94
CA ARG A 51 -22.98 -43.80 26.15
C ARG A 51 -22.76 -42.95 27.38
N ASN A 52 -23.59 -43.16 28.40
CA ASN A 52 -23.35 -42.64 29.74
C ASN A 52 -23.06 -43.83 30.68
N GLY A 53 -21.81 -43.91 31.15
CA GLY A 53 -21.26 -44.99 31.98
C GLY A 53 -20.38 -46.00 31.23
N SER A 54 -19.69 -46.87 31.97
CA SER A 54 -18.77 -47.90 31.45
C SER A 54 -19.46 -49.22 31.06
N ASN A 55 -20.74 -49.38 31.39
CA ASN A 55 -21.49 -50.65 31.27
C ASN A 55 -22.09 -50.92 29.88
N PHE A 56 -21.92 -50.01 28.93
CA PHE A 56 -22.21 -50.22 27.51
C PHE A 56 -20.92 -50.09 26.74
N ILE A 57 -20.55 -51.04 25.91
CA ILE A 57 -19.49 -50.88 24.92
C ILE A 57 -20.18 -50.77 23.57
N THR A 58 -19.90 -49.69 22.85
CA THR A 58 -20.34 -49.51 21.48
C THR A 58 -19.18 -49.82 20.55
N SER A 59 -19.42 -50.59 19.51
CA SER A 59 -18.44 -50.89 18.47
C SER A 59 -19.13 -51.08 17.13
N ILE A 60 -18.35 -51.02 16.05
CA ILE A 60 -18.78 -51.57 14.76
C ILE A 60 -18.16 -52.95 14.64
N THR A 61 -18.99 -53.98 14.42
CA THR A 61 -18.54 -55.37 14.41
C THR A 61 -19.35 -56.15 13.40
N ASN A 62 -18.68 -56.85 12.49
CA ASN A 62 -19.31 -57.60 11.40
C ASN A 62 -20.28 -56.77 10.55
N GLY A 63 -19.93 -55.51 10.27
CA GLY A 63 -20.79 -54.62 9.50
C GLY A 63 -22.06 -54.17 10.24
N ALA A 64 -22.10 -54.26 11.57
CA ALA A 64 -23.24 -53.82 12.37
C ALA A 64 -22.79 -52.88 13.51
N LEU A 65 -23.66 -51.93 13.86
CA LEU A 65 -23.55 -51.14 15.07
C LEU A 65 -23.93 -52.01 16.27
N ARG A 66 -22.91 -52.44 17.01
CA ARG A 66 -23.02 -53.34 18.15
C ARG A 66 -23.06 -52.57 19.45
N PHE A 67 -24.05 -52.89 20.27
CA PHE A 67 -24.13 -52.49 21.66
C PHE A 67 -23.96 -53.72 22.56
N ASN A 68 -22.82 -53.79 23.24
CA ASN A 68 -22.57 -54.82 24.26
C ASN A 68 -22.82 -54.21 25.66
N ARG A 69 -23.90 -54.62 26.30
CA ARG A 69 -24.32 -54.16 27.62
C ARG A 69 -23.85 -55.16 28.68
N THR A 70 -22.91 -54.74 29.51
CA THR A 70 -22.34 -55.55 30.60
C THR A 70 -22.94 -55.23 31.97
N GLY A 71 -23.81 -54.21 32.06
CA GLY A 71 -24.51 -53.85 33.30
C GLY A 71 -25.49 -52.68 33.14
N THR A 72 -25.76 -51.95 34.22
CA THR A 72 -26.64 -50.78 34.22
C THR A 72 -25.98 -49.59 33.52
N GLY A 73 -26.52 -49.13 32.40
CA GLY A 73 -26.04 -47.93 31.73
C GLY A 73 -27.08 -47.37 30.78
N THR A 74 -26.74 -46.25 30.15
CA THR A 74 -27.60 -45.62 29.14
C THR A 74 -26.81 -45.44 27.85
N MET A 75 -27.45 -45.72 26.72
CA MET A 75 -26.88 -45.46 25.40
C MET A 75 -27.87 -44.74 24.51
N TYR A 76 -27.32 -43.98 23.55
CA TYR A 76 -28.11 -43.30 22.53
C TYR A 76 -27.38 -43.30 21.18
N ALA A 77 -28.13 -43.44 20.10
CA ALA A 77 -27.69 -43.12 18.74
C ALA A 77 -28.81 -42.31 18.08
N TYR A 78 -28.51 -41.12 17.55
CA TYR A 78 -29.55 -40.28 16.95
C TYR A 78 -29.07 -39.51 15.72
N ARG A 79 -30.04 -39.19 14.86
CA ARG A 79 -29.89 -38.37 13.68
C ARG A 79 -31.02 -37.33 13.64
N ASN A 80 -30.64 -36.06 13.57
CA ASN A 80 -31.49 -34.92 13.24
C ASN A 80 -31.14 -34.44 11.83
N ILE A 81 -32.12 -34.06 11.03
CA ILE A 81 -32.01 -33.63 9.64
C ILE A 81 -32.76 -32.30 9.51
N ASP A 82 -32.10 -31.30 8.93
CA ASP A 82 -32.70 -29.99 8.71
C ASP A 82 -33.51 -29.95 7.41
N PHE A 83 -34.77 -29.52 7.52
CA PHE A 83 -35.72 -29.49 6.42
C PHE A 83 -36.29 -28.08 6.21
N ILE A 84 -36.36 -27.67 4.95
CA ILE A 84 -37.21 -26.57 4.46
C ILE A 84 -38.69 -27.01 4.49
N THR A 85 -38.96 -28.26 4.09
CA THR A 85 -40.29 -28.87 4.16
C THR A 85 -40.15 -30.23 4.85
N LYS A 86 -40.83 -30.41 5.98
CA LYS A 86 -40.71 -31.61 6.84
C LYS A 86 -41.57 -32.75 6.28
N PRO A 87 -41.10 -34.00 6.29
CA PRO A 87 -41.91 -35.15 5.88
C PRO A 87 -43.03 -35.43 6.88
N GLN A 88 -44.21 -35.84 6.40
CA GLN A 88 -45.33 -36.22 7.28
C GLN A 88 -45.65 -37.72 7.27
N PHE A 89 -45.06 -38.48 6.33
CA PHE A 89 -45.23 -39.92 6.23
C PHE A 89 -43.88 -40.60 5.98
N VAL A 90 -43.36 -41.29 7.00
CA VAL A 90 -42.00 -41.84 6.98
C VAL A 90 -41.95 -43.32 7.29
N GLN A 91 -40.91 -43.96 6.76
CA GLN A 91 -40.48 -45.31 7.13
C GLN A 91 -39.12 -45.22 7.82
N LEU A 92 -38.98 -45.85 8.98
CA LEU A 92 -37.69 -46.19 9.58
C LEU A 92 -37.53 -47.72 9.54
N LYS A 93 -36.49 -48.19 8.88
CA LYS A 93 -36.18 -49.61 8.70
C LYS A 93 -34.79 -49.90 9.25
N PHE A 94 -34.61 -51.03 9.92
CA PHE A 94 -33.30 -51.51 10.37
C PHE A 94 -33.36 -53.00 10.68
N ASP A 95 -32.22 -53.67 10.59
CA ASP A 95 -32.06 -55.03 11.09
C ASP A 95 -31.68 -55.01 12.58
N PHE A 96 -32.23 -55.94 13.33
CA PHE A 96 -31.96 -56.11 14.76
C PHE A 96 -31.70 -57.58 15.09
N GLU A 97 -30.68 -57.82 15.92
CA GLU A 97 -30.40 -59.12 16.51
C GLU A 97 -30.02 -58.94 17.99
N ALA A 98 -30.54 -59.82 18.85
CA ALA A 98 -30.16 -59.90 20.25
C ALA A 98 -29.46 -61.23 20.52
N THR A 99 -28.31 -61.19 21.19
CA THR A 99 -27.58 -62.39 21.65
C THR A 99 -27.06 -62.16 23.08
N ASN A 100 -26.76 -63.24 23.81
CA ASN A 100 -26.14 -63.17 25.14
C ASN A 100 -26.89 -62.32 26.18
N HIS A 101 -28.20 -62.15 26.02
CA HIS A 101 -28.99 -61.32 26.91
C HIS A 101 -29.39 -62.05 28.20
N GLU A 102 -29.50 -61.33 29.30
CA GLU A 102 -29.86 -61.90 30.60
C GLU A 102 -31.30 -62.42 30.60
N LEU A 103 -31.48 -63.72 30.88
CA LEU A 103 -32.80 -64.34 31.00
C LEU A 103 -33.59 -63.70 32.17
N ASN A 104 -34.91 -63.59 32.02
CA ASN A 104 -35.83 -63.00 33.01
C ASN A 104 -35.63 -61.52 33.34
N LYS A 105 -34.68 -60.81 32.71
CA LYS A 105 -34.59 -59.34 32.75
C LYS A 105 -35.02 -58.75 31.42
N ASN A 106 -35.87 -57.73 31.49
CA ASN A 106 -36.43 -57.12 30.30
C ASN A 106 -35.49 -56.03 29.76
N ASN A 107 -34.56 -56.32 28.85
CA ASN A 107 -33.82 -55.24 28.18
C ASN A 107 -34.73 -54.47 27.23
N VAL A 108 -34.85 -53.15 27.41
CA VAL A 108 -35.70 -52.31 26.57
C VAL A 108 -34.89 -51.28 25.79
N PHE A 109 -34.94 -51.37 24.47
CA PHE A 109 -34.51 -50.31 23.56
C PHE A 109 -35.74 -49.55 23.07
N ALA A 110 -35.79 -48.25 23.30
CA ALA A 110 -36.81 -47.38 22.77
C ALA A 110 -36.33 -46.78 21.43
N ILE A 111 -37.19 -46.89 20.43
CA ILE A 111 -36.99 -46.35 19.08
C ILE A 111 -37.95 -45.20 18.91
N PHE A 112 -37.44 -44.03 18.52
CA PHE A 112 -38.20 -42.80 18.35
C PHE A 112 -38.05 -42.26 16.93
N VAL A 113 -39.13 -41.69 16.41
CA VAL A 113 -39.14 -40.83 15.22
C VAL A 113 -39.68 -39.47 15.64
N GLY A 114 -38.93 -38.41 15.39
CA GLY A 114 -39.15 -37.12 16.06
C GLY A 114 -38.17 -36.02 15.65
N SER A 115 -37.96 -35.06 16.55
CA SER A 115 -37.11 -33.89 16.37
C SER A 115 -36.30 -33.57 17.63
N THR A 116 -35.27 -32.72 17.48
CA THR A 116 -34.48 -32.17 18.61
C THR A 116 -33.79 -33.20 19.50
N PHE A 117 -33.38 -34.33 18.94
CA PHE A 117 -32.69 -35.36 19.73
C PHE A 117 -31.31 -34.87 20.16
N THR A 118 -30.96 -35.11 21.44
CA THR A 118 -29.62 -34.85 21.98
C THR A 118 -29.21 -36.00 22.91
N SER A 119 -27.96 -36.05 23.35
CA SER A 119 -27.51 -36.99 24.39
C SER A 119 -28.11 -36.69 25.77
N ALA A 120 -28.56 -35.45 26.02
CA ALA A 120 -29.20 -35.04 27.28
C ALA A 120 -30.71 -35.34 27.32
N SER A 121 -31.37 -35.51 26.17
CA SER A 121 -32.81 -35.74 26.14
C SER A 121 -33.13 -37.20 26.47
N ASN A 122 -33.90 -37.44 27.54
CA ASN A 122 -34.54 -38.75 27.71
C ASN A 122 -35.63 -38.84 26.65
N GLY A 123 -35.78 -39.98 25.95
CA GLY A 123 -36.72 -40.08 24.84
C GLY A 123 -38.17 -39.75 25.22
N SER A 124 -38.54 -39.78 26.51
CA SER A 124 -39.82 -39.30 27.05
C SER A 124 -39.97 -37.76 27.14
N THR A 125 -38.86 -37.00 27.14
CA THR A 125 -38.81 -35.53 27.19
C THR A 125 -38.43 -34.89 25.85
N SER A 126 -38.13 -35.69 24.82
CA SER A 126 -37.84 -35.21 23.47
C SER A 126 -39.14 -34.93 22.69
N ASN A 127 -39.13 -34.02 21.72
CA ASN A 127 -40.28 -33.82 20.85
C ASN A 127 -40.32 -34.93 19.79
N TYR A 128 -41.15 -35.97 19.97
CA TYR A 128 -41.28 -37.07 19.01
C TYR A 128 -42.69 -37.18 18.44
N ALA A 129 -42.81 -37.64 17.20
CA ALA A 129 -44.08 -38.01 16.61
C ALA A 129 -44.55 -39.35 17.18
N SER A 130 -43.66 -40.36 17.18
CA SER A 130 -44.01 -41.72 17.61
C SER A 130 -42.82 -42.54 18.09
N ARG A 131 -43.12 -43.70 18.71
CA ARG A 131 -42.12 -44.60 19.32
C ARG A 131 -42.63 -46.02 19.57
N PHE A 132 -41.70 -46.94 19.71
CA PHE A 132 -41.93 -48.28 20.25
C PHE A 132 -40.72 -48.79 21.03
N GLY A 133 -40.88 -49.92 21.70
CA GLY A 133 -39.86 -50.61 22.48
C GLY A 133 -39.55 -51.99 21.91
N ILE A 134 -38.27 -52.32 21.87
CA ILE A 134 -37.76 -53.68 21.64
C ILE A 134 -37.40 -54.26 23.00
N SER A 135 -38.05 -55.36 23.36
CA SER A 135 -37.95 -56.03 24.66
C SER A 135 -37.31 -57.40 24.48
N THR A 136 -36.17 -57.65 25.12
CA THR A 136 -35.58 -59.01 25.16
C THR A 136 -35.93 -59.65 26.50
N ARG A 137 -37.00 -60.44 26.53
CA ARG A 137 -37.45 -61.22 27.70
C ARG A 137 -37.92 -62.57 27.21
N GLY A 138 -37.35 -63.65 27.72
CA GLY A 138 -37.75 -65.01 27.33
C GLY A 138 -36.55 -65.90 27.17
N ASN A 139 -36.51 -66.70 26.11
CA ASN A 139 -35.37 -67.55 25.81
C ASN A 139 -34.20 -66.75 25.23
N GLN A 140 -33.02 -67.35 25.27
CA GLN A 140 -31.81 -66.80 24.69
C GLN A 140 -32.02 -66.35 23.24
N GLY A 141 -31.69 -65.09 22.96
CA GLY A 141 -31.79 -64.50 21.62
C GLY A 141 -33.20 -64.14 21.15
N GLU A 142 -34.23 -64.31 21.99
CA GLU A 142 -35.57 -63.83 21.69
C GLU A 142 -35.77 -62.34 22.02
N PHE A 143 -36.54 -61.65 21.18
CA PHE A 143 -37.04 -60.31 21.43
C PHE A 143 -38.48 -60.18 20.95
N ARG A 144 -39.18 -59.14 21.43
CA ARG A 144 -40.52 -58.76 20.97
C ARG A 144 -40.64 -57.24 20.91
N ILE A 145 -41.61 -56.76 20.13
CA ILE A 145 -41.96 -55.35 20.06
C ILE A 145 -43.17 -55.08 20.96
N ALA A 146 -43.13 -53.97 21.68
CA ALA A 146 -44.25 -53.45 22.45
C ALA A 146 -44.21 -51.92 22.43
N THR A 147 -45.35 -51.25 22.54
CA THR A 147 -45.37 -49.79 22.71
C THR A 147 -44.94 -49.43 24.14
N ILE A 148 -44.08 -48.44 24.32
CA ILE A 148 -43.48 -48.07 25.63
C ILE A 148 -44.39 -47.19 26.51
N ASP A 149 -45.68 -47.17 26.19
CA ASP A 149 -46.71 -46.34 26.82
C ASP A 149 -47.44 -47.23 27.81
N ASN A 150 -47.18 -47.03 29.10
CA ASN A 150 -47.75 -47.83 30.18
C ASN A 150 -49.25 -47.53 30.38
N ILE A 151 -50.06 -47.95 29.42
CA ILE A 151 -51.51 -48.03 29.53
C ILE A 151 -51.85 -49.49 29.27
N GLY A 152 -52.34 -50.20 30.29
CA GLY A 152 -52.67 -51.62 30.22
C GLY A 152 -53.61 -51.90 29.05
N GLY A 153 -53.06 -52.54 28.01
CA GLY A 153 -53.72 -52.75 26.71
C GLY A 153 -52.81 -52.50 25.49
N ALA A 154 -51.60 -51.97 25.69
CA ALA A 154 -50.59 -51.79 24.64
C ALA A 154 -50.37 -53.06 23.79
N PRO A 155 -50.50 -53.00 22.44
CA PRO A 155 -50.26 -54.14 21.59
C PRO A 155 -48.79 -54.57 21.67
N SER A 156 -48.57 -55.88 21.76
CA SER A 156 -47.25 -56.51 21.82
C SER A 156 -47.21 -57.67 20.84
N SER A 157 -46.07 -57.82 20.17
CA SER A 157 -45.84 -58.92 19.25
C SER A 157 -45.63 -60.26 19.96
N ALA A 158 -45.67 -61.36 19.20
CA ALA A 158 -45.05 -62.62 19.60
C ALA A 158 -43.52 -62.46 19.77
N ASN A 159 -42.85 -63.48 20.32
CA ASN A 159 -41.39 -63.52 20.38
C ASN A 159 -40.80 -63.89 19.01
N PHE A 160 -39.72 -63.20 18.63
CA PHE A 160 -38.92 -63.44 17.44
C PHE A 160 -37.47 -63.69 17.85
N SER A 161 -36.71 -64.42 17.04
CA SER A 161 -35.30 -64.71 17.29
C SER A 161 -34.45 -64.59 16.03
N GLY A 162 -33.13 -64.53 16.20
CA GLY A 162 -32.16 -64.27 15.13
C GLY A 162 -32.22 -62.84 14.58
N LYS A 163 -31.45 -62.57 13.52
CA LYS A 163 -31.48 -61.28 12.81
C LYS A 163 -32.81 -61.10 12.09
N GLN A 164 -33.51 -60.02 12.41
CA GLN A 164 -34.81 -59.68 11.83
C GLN A 164 -34.81 -58.23 11.33
N THR A 165 -35.44 -57.98 10.18
CA THR A 165 -35.71 -56.62 9.70
C THR A 165 -36.96 -56.07 10.36
N ILE A 166 -36.84 -54.93 11.04
CA ILE A 166 -37.95 -54.18 11.63
C ILE A 166 -38.27 -53.01 10.72
N THR A 167 -39.54 -52.85 10.34
CA THR A 167 -40.03 -51.70 9.57
C THR A 167 -41.06 -50.93 10.38
N PHE A 168 -40.80 -49.65 10.63
CA PHE A 168 -41.64 -48.75 11.40
C PHE A 168 -42.22 -47.67 10.50
N ILE A 169 -43.54 -47.65 10.36
CA ILE A 169 -44.28 -46.72 9.50
C ILE A 169 -45.01 -45.70 10.38
N VAL A 170 -44.84 -44.41 10.08
CA VAL A 170 -45.43 -43.32 10.89
C VAL A 170 -46.19 -42.37 9.97
N ASN A 171 -47.51 -42.27 10.16
CA ASN A 171 -48.38 -41.34 9.42
C ASN A 171 -48.86 -40.18 10.31
N SER A 172 -48.23 -39.01 10.15
CA SER A 172 -48.62 -37.76 10.83
C SER A 172 -49.49 -36.83 9.96
N LYS A 173 -49.77 -37.22 8.71
CA LYS A 173 -50.60 -36.46 7.77
C LYS A 173 -52.06 -36.47 8.21
N ASP A 174 -52.83 -35.45 7.85
CA ASP A 174 -54.27 -35.32 8.15
C ASP A 174 -55.17 -36.24 7.31
N SER A 175 -54.59 -37.26 6.65
CA SER A 175 -55.32 -38.24 5.85
C SER A 175 -54.66 -39.60 5.91
N ASN A 176 -55.43 -40.66 5.65
CA ASN A 176 -54.91 -42.01 5.52
C ASN A 176 -53.86 -42.06 4.39
N GLN A 177 -52.83 -42.87 4.59
CA GLN A 177 -51.78 -43.09 3.61
C GLN A 177 -51.70 -44.57 3.24
N THR A 178 -51.23 -44.83 2.03
CA THR A 178 -50.94 -46.19 1.54
C THR A 178 -49.46 -46.37 1.32
N TYR A 179 -48.92 -47.53 1.65
CA TYR A 179 -47.53 -47.88 1.43
C TYR A 179 -47.39 -49.32 0.94
N THR A 180 -46.23 -49.64 0.37
CA THR A 180 -45.86 -51.03 0.05
C THR A 180 -45.30 -51.67 1.30
N ALA A 181 -46.00 -52.66 1.85
CA ALA A 181 -45.59 -53.39 3.03
C ALA A 181 -44.39 -54.32 2.72
N PRO A 182 -43.64 -54.78 3.74
CA PRO A 182 -42.51 -55.70 3.55
C PRO A 182 -42.86 -57.04 2.88
N ASN A 183 -44.12 -57.45 2.89
CA ASN A 183 -44.63 -58.61 2.14
C ASN A 183 -44.94 -58.29 0.65
N ALA A 184 -44.54 -57.12 0.17
CA ALA A 184 -44.78 -56.57 -1.16
C ALA A 184 -46.25 -56.27 -1.52
N LEU A 185 -47.19 -56.37 -0.58
CA LEU A 185 -48.59 -55.98 -0.78
C LEU A 185 -48.80 -54.50 -0.44
N SER A 186 -49.89 -53.92 -0.97
CA SER A 186 -50.31 -52.57 -0.58
C SER A 186 -51.02 -52.63 0.79
N GLU A 187 -50.62 -51.75 1.70
CA GLU A 187 -51.20 -51.60 3.03
C GLU A 187 -51.61 -50.14 3.24
N SER A 188 -52.61 -49.90 4.11
CA SER A 188 -53.01 -48.56 4.52
C SER A 188 -52.81 -48.36 6.02
N VAL A 189 -52.36 -47.16 6.38
CA VAL A 189 -52.26 -46.71 7.77
C VAL A 189 -53.05 -45.42 7.93
N ALA A 190 -53.91 -45.37 8.94
CA ALA A 190 -54.81 -44.23 9.14
C ALA A 190 -54.04 -42.97 9.59
N SER A 191 -54.68 -41.80 9.44
CA SER A 191 -54.13 -40.53 9.94
C SER A 191 -53.84 -40.61 11.44
N GLY A 192 -52.65 -40.16 11.87
CA GLY A 192 -52.24 -40.19 13.28
C GLY A 192 -51.98 -41.60 13.80
N LYS A 193 -51.70 -42.57 12.93
CA LYS A 193 -51.42 -43.97 13.27
C LYS A 193 -50.05 -44.45 12.79
N MET A 194 -49.60 -45.55 13.37
CA MET A 194 -48.38 -46.27 13.00
C MET A 194 -48.63 -47.76 12.81
N ASP A 195 -47.81 -48.35 11.95
CA ASP A 195 -47.67 -49.79 11.78
C ASP A 195 -46.23 -50.22 12.08
N ILE A 196 -46.08 -51.45 12.58
CA ILE A 196 -44.77 -52.07 12.75
C ILE A 196 -44.80 -53.48 12.17
N TRP A 197 -43.76 -53.80 11.40
CA TRP A 197 -43.53 -55.10 10.79
C TRP A 197 -42.22 -55.70 11.28
N ILE A 198 -42.21 -57.02 11.44
CA ILE A 198 -41.00 -57.83 11.65
C ILE A 198 -40.93 -58.84 10.51
N GLY A 199 -39.90 -58.77 9.68
CA GLY A 199 -39.87 -59.49 8.40
C GLY A 199 -41.09 -59.12 7.55
N SER A 200 -41.86 -60.11 7.13
CA SER A 200 -43.11 -59.95 6.36
C SER A 200 -44.38 -59.95 7.22
N VAL A 201 -44.27 -59.94 8.55
CA VAL A 201 -45.40 -60.03 9.49
C VAL A 201 -45.71 -58.68 10.12
N LYS A 202 -46.96 -58.19 10.00
CA LYS A 202 -47.44 -56.99 10.69
C LYS A 202 -47.72 -57.32 12.16
N VAL A 203 -46.95 -56.71 13.07
CA VAL A 203 -47.02 -57.01 14.51
C VAL A 203 -47.73 -55.93 15.31
N ILE A 204 -47.77 -54.69 14.81
CA ILE A 204 -48.58 -53.59 15.33
C ILE A 204 -49.34 -52.99 14.15
N ASN A 205 -50.65 -52.82 14.30
CA ASN A 205 -51.54 -52.33 13.25
C ASN A 205 -52.33 -51.12 13.77
N ASP A 206 -52.25 -50.00 13.07
CA ASP A 206 -52.99 -48.76 13.33
C ASP A 206 -52.94 -48.26 14.79
N PHE A 207 -51.77 -48.36 15.43
CA PHE A 207 -51.61 -47.85 16.79
C PHE A 207 -51.47 -46.33 16.79
N SER A 208 -52.09 -45.65 17.75
CA SER A 208 -52.06 -44.17 17.81
C SER A 208 -50.65 -43.63 18.06
N LEU A 209 -50.26 -42.57 17.34
CA LEU A 209 -49.09 -41.80 17.76
C LEU A 209 -49.43 -41.03 19.05
N LYS A 210 -48.41 -40.58 19.79
CA LYS A 210 -48.62 -39.94 21.11
C LYS A 210 -48.82 -38.41 21.02
N ASN A 211 -48.21 -37.75 20.05
CA ASN A 211 -48.27 -36.28 19.90
C ASN A 211 -48.96 -35.90 18.58
N THR A 212 -50.20 -36.36 18.39
CA THR A 212 -51.04 -36.09 17.21
C THR A 212 -51.91 -34.85 17.37
N ASP A 213 -52.16 -34.41 18.60
CA ASP A 213 -52.95 -33.22 18.90
C ASP A 213 -52.00 -32.03 19.09
N SER A 214 -52.30 -30.94 18.38
CA SER A 214 -51.42 -29.78 18.18
C SER A 214 -50.60 -29.34 19.41
N PRO A 215 -49.28 -29.10 19.28
CA PRO A 215 -48.51 -29.22 18.04
C PRO A 215 -48.17 -30.69 17.73
N LYS A 216 -48.44 -31.10 16.47
CA LYS A 216 -47.99 -32.41 15.97
C LYS A 216 -46.48 -32.52 16.16
N GLY A 217 -46.00 -33.62 16.72
CA GLY A 217 -44.57 -33.86 16.85
C GLY A 217 -43.90 -33.86 15.48
N ASP A 218 -42.95 -32.93 15.26
CA ASP A 218 -42.23 -32.82 14.00
C ASP A 218 -41.38 -34.07 13.73
N ILE A 219 -41.36 -34.53 12.48
CA ILE A 219 -40.50 -35.62 12.02
C ILE A 219 -39.28 -35.02 11.32
N THR A 220 -38.19 -34.84 12.07
CA THR A 220 -36.92 -34.33 11.55
C THR A 220 -35.75 -35.27 11.86
N GLY A 221 -36.02 -36.53 12.21
CA GLY A 221 -34.97 -37.44 12.68
C GLY A 221 -35.49 -38.69 13.39
N PHE A 222 -34.55 -39.49 13.89
CA PHE A 222 -34.82 -40.67 14.70
C PHE A 222 -33.77 -40.86 15.81
N LYS A 223 -34.15 -41.61 16.85
CA LYS A 223 -33.28 -41.95 17.98
C LYS A 223 -33.48 -43.39 18.45
N ILE A 224 -32.37 -44.07 18.67
CA ILE A 224 -32.29 -45.38 19.34
C ILE A 224 -31.74 -45.13 20.74
N GLN A 225 -32.41 -45.63 21.77
CA GLN A 225 -32.02 -45.38 23.16
C GLN A 225 -32.30 -46.59 24.06
N ALA A 226 -31.38 -46.90 24.97
CA ALA A 226 -31.64 -47.77 26.11
C ALA A 226 -31.27 -47.04 27.41
N THR A 227 -32.09 -47.16 28.47
CA THR A 227 -31.88 -46.47 29.75
C THR A 227 -31.37 -47.38 30.88
N SER A 228 -30.97 -46.76 31.99
CA SER A 228 -30.25 -47.32 33.13
C SER A 228 -31.03 -48.30 34.03
N SER A 229 -32.01 -49.07 33.51
CA SER A 229 -32.86 -49.90 34.37
C SER A 229 -33.07 -51.37 33.95
N THR A 230 -32.25 -51.94 33.05
CA THR A 230 -32.47 -53.31 32.55
C THR A 230 -31.17 -54.10 32.27
N GLY A 231 -31.24 -55.43 32.13
CA GLY A 231 -30.16 -56.45 32.20
C GLY A 231 -28.97 -56.34 31.23
N THR A 232 -28.25 -57.45 31.01
CA THR A 232 -27.07 -57.51 30.10
C THR A 232 -27.44 -58.10 28.72
N GLY A 233 -26.57 -57.94 27.72
CA GLY A 233 -26.73 -58.54 26.39
C GLY A 233 -25.94 -57.85 25.28
N THR A 234 -25.84 -58.52 24.12
CA THR A 234 -25.31 -57.96 22.87
C THR A 234 -26.45 -57.69 21.90
N PHE A 235 -26.49 -56.48 21.35
CA PHE A 235 -27.57 -56.00 20.48
C PHE A 235 -26.97 -55.35 19.24
N ASP A 236 -27.26 -55.91 18.08
CA ASP A 236 -26.73 -55.45 16.80
C ASP A 236 -27.82 -54.73 16.00
N PHE A 237 -27.46 -53.55 15.47
CA PHE A 237 -28.28 -52.77 14.55
C PHE A 237 -27.54 -52.61 13.23
N ASP A 238 -28.23 -52.86 12.13
CA ASP A 238 -27.65 -52.80 10.79
C ASP A 238 -28.69 -52.34 9.76
N ASN A 239 -28.28 -51.98 8.55
CA ASN A 239 -29.13 -51.58 7.43
C ASN A 239 -30.19 -50.53 7.82
N ILE A 240 -29.76 -49.52 8.58
CA ILE A 240 -30.63 -48.46 9.10
C ILE A 240 -30.96 -47.50 7.97
N GLU A 241 -32.25 -47.32 7.71
CA GLU A 241 -32.77 -46.55 6.59
C GLU A 241 -33.98 -45.73 7.03
N MET A 242 -33.97 -44.43 6.73
CA MET A 242 -35.14 -43.57 6.89
C MET A 242 -35.56 -43.03 5.52
N LEU A 243 -36.84 -43.19 5.17
CA LEU A 243 -37.43 -42.74 3.92
C LEU A 243 -38.59 -41.77 4.18
N ASP A 244 -38.70 -40.77 3.32
CA ASP A 244 -39.95 -40.03 3.11
C ASP A 244 -40.77 -40.77 2.05
N LEU A 245 -41.89 -41.35 2.47
CA LEU A 245 -42.74 -42.18 1.62
C LEU A 245 -43.56 -41.37 0.62
N LEU A 246 -43.72 -40.06 0.83
CA LEU A 246 -44.44 -39.15 -0.06
C LEU A 246 -43.52 -38.31 -0.95
N ASN A 247 -42.22 -38.31 -0.67
CA ASN A 247 -41.22 -37.53 -1.40
C ASN A 247 -41.57 -36.02 -1.43
N GLU A 248 -42.11 -35.51 -0.32
CA GLU A 248 -42.55 -34.11 -0.15
C GLU A 248 -41.51 -33.25 0.58
N SER A 249 -40.53 -33.87 1.23
CA SER A 249 -39.50 -33.19 2.00
C SER A 249 -38.44 -32.49 1.15
N LYS A 250 -37.93 -31.37 1.66
CA LYS A 250 -36.79 -30.61 1.09
C LYS A 250 -35.78 -30.33 2.18
N GLN A 251 -34.53 -30.79 2.03
CA GLN A 251 -33.46 -30.55 3.00
C GLN A 251 -32.79 -29.18 2.80
N VAL A 252 -32.24 -28.59 3.86
CA VAL A 252 -31.36 -27.41 3.75
C VAL A 252 -30.06 -27.85 3.07
N SER A 253 -29.73 -27.31 1.90
CA SER A 253 -28.41 -27.54 1.28
C SER A 253 -27.36 -26.67 1.98
N SER A 254 -26.19 -27.23 2.30
CA SER A 254 -24.98 -26.41 2.47
C SER A 254 -24.70 -25.73 1.12
N GLY A 255 -25.06 -24.45 1.00
CA GLY A 255 -24.95 -23.72 -0.27
C GLY A 255 -23.49 -23.67 -0.72
N LYS A 256 -23.23 -24.20 -1.90
CA LYS A 256 -22.04 -23.89 -2.70
C LYS A 256 -22.49 -22.90 -3.78
N SER A 257 -22.52 -21.61 -3.48
CA SER A 257 -23.06 -20.61 -4.42
C SER A 257 -22.03 -20.08 -5.43
N LEU A 258 -20.73 -20.20 -5.15
CA LEU A 258 -19.69 -19.64 -6.00
C LEU A 258 -19.35 -20.53 -7.20
N VAL A 259 -19.21 -19.90 -8.35
CA VAL A 259 -18.70 -20.51 -9.57
C VAL A 259 -17.20 -20.22 -9.67
N HIS A 260 -16.41 -21.20 -10.08
CA HIS A 260 -14.96 -21.09 -10.18
C HIS A 260 -14.46 -21.05 -11.64
N PRO A 261 -13.38 -20.30 -11.94
CA PRO A 261 -12.69 -19.36 -11.04
C PRO A 261 -13.55 -18.10 -10.78
N HIS A 262 -13.24 -17.35 -9.71
CA HIS A 262 -13.87 -16.05 -9.45
C HIS A 262 -12.97 -15.02 -8.76
N ILE A 263 -11.73 -15.36 -8.39
CA ILE A 263 -10.85 -14.42 -7.67
C ILE A 263 -10.25 -13.39 -8.64
N TRP A 264 -9.62 -13.86 -9.72
CA TRP A 264 -9.04 -12.97 -10.74
C TRP A 264 -9.91 -12.83 -11.98
N VAL A 265 -10.66 -13.87 -12.32
CA VAL A 265 -11.51 -13.92 -13.52
C VAL A 265 -12.68 -14.84 -13.24
N SER A 266 -13.75 -14.68 -13.99
CA SER A 266 -14.92 -15.56 -14.03
C SER A 266 -14.94 -16.41 -15.30
N PRO A 267 -15.71 -17.50 -15.40
CA PRO A 267 -15.88 -18.23 -16.66
C PRO A 267 -16.33 -17.36 -17.83
N SER A 268 -17.11 -16.29 -17.57
CA SER A 268 -17.53 -15.33 -18.60
C SER A 268 -16.39 -14.49 -19.17
N ASP A 269 -15.28 -14.30 -18.45
CA ASP A 269 -14.13 -13.53 -18.95
C ASP A 269 -13.28 -14.32 -19.96
N ARG A 270 -13.40 -15.65 -20.00
CA ARG A 270 -12.52 -16.53 -20.78
C ARG A 270 -12.47 -16.16 -22.25
N GLN A 271 -13.63 -15.88 -22.85
CA GLN A 271 -13.70 -15.59 -24.28
C GLN A 271 -12.94 -14.29 -24.62
N GLY A 272 -13.08 -13.23 -23.82
CA GLY A 272 -12.32 -12.00 -24.03
C GLY A 272 -10.80 -12.19 -23.94
N ILE A 273 -10.34 -13.10 -23.07
CA ILE A 273 -8.92 -13.45 -22.96
C ILE A 273 -8.46 -14.23 -24.20
N LEU A 274 -9.25 -15.19 -24.69
CA LEU A 274 -8.96 -15.93 -25.92
C LEU A 274 -8.93 -15.02 -27.15
N ASP A 275 -9.83 -14.04 -27.20
CA ASP A 275 -9.87 -13.03 -28.25
C ASP A 275 -8.60 -12.17 -28.22
N ASN A 276 -8.15 -11.75 -27.02
CA ASN A 276 -6.88 -11.07 -26.87
C ASN A 276 -5.70 -11.93 -27.36
N ILE A 277 -5.62 -13.20 -26.97
CA ILE A 277 -4.57 -14.15 -27.40
C ILE A 277 -4.54 -14.32 -28.92
N SER A 278 -5.72 -14.31 -29.56
CA SER A 278 -5.86 -14.50 -31.00
C SER A 278 -5.52 -13.24 -31.80
N ASN A 279 -5.84 -12.06 -31.25
CA ASN A 279 -5.78 -10.80 -32.00
C ASN A 279 -4.58 -9.90 -31.65
N HIS A 280 -3.90 -10.15 -30.52
CA HIS A 280 -2.85 -9.26 -30.02
C HIS A 280 -1.54 -9.99 -29.68
N THR A 281 -0.43 -9.46 -30.20
CA THR A 281 0.91 -10.07 -30.08
C THR A 281 1.39 -10.17 -28.64
N TRP A 282 1.12 -9.17 -27.79
CA TRP A 282 1.50 -9.18 -26.38
C TRP A 282 0.81 -10.32 -25.62
N ALA A 283 -0.48 -10.55 -25.87
CA ALA A 283 -1.25 -11.60 -25.20
C ALA A 283 -0.84 -12.99 -25.70
N ASN A 284 -0.66 -13.13 -27.02
CA ASN A 284 -0.14 -14.35 -27.63
C ASN A 284 1.25 -14.72 -27.08
N SER A 285 2.14 -13.72 -26.92
CA SER A 285 3.46 -13.90 -26.32
C SER A 285 3.37 -14.44 -24.89
N LEU A 286 2.57 -13.81 -24.01
CA LEU A 286 2.39 -14.28 -22.62
C LEU A 286 1.84 -15.70 -22.55
N PHE A 287 0.84 -16.02 -23.38
CA PHE A 287 0.28 -17.37 -23.47
C PHE A 287 1.34 -18.41 -23.89
N ASN A 288 2.14 -18.09 -24.92
CA ASN A 288 3.22 -18.98 -25.39
C ASN A 288 4.32 -19.14 -24.32
N GLN A 289 4.68 -18.08 -23.61
CA GLN A 289 5.63 -18.14 -22.49
C GLN A 289 5.12 -19.10 -21.40
N LEU A 290 3.85 -19.00 -20.99
CA LEU A 290 3.25 -19.93 -20.03
C LEU A 290 3.33 -21.39 -20.51
N LYS A 291 2.98 -21.66 -21.77
CA LYS A 291 3.08 -23.01 -22.34
C LYS A 291 4.52 -23.52 -22.35
N GLN A 292 5.48 -22.68 -22.77
CA GLN A 292 6.88 -23.06 -22.88
C GLN A 292 7.50 -23.39 -21.50
N ARG A 293 7.21 -22.58 -20.49
CA ARG A 293 7.67 -22.78 -19.10
C ARG A 293 7.20 -24.11 -18.50
N ASN A 294 6.08 -24.65 -18.99
CA ASN A 294 5.45 -25.88 -18.50
C ASN A 294 5.45 -27.04 -19.51
N ALA A 295 6.07 -26.88 -20.68
CA ALA A 295 6.02 -27.87 -21.77
C ALA A 295 6.58 -29.23 -21.37
N THR A 296 7.77 -29.26 -20.76
CA THR A 296 8.40 -30.51 -20.29
C THR A 296 7.57 -31.19 -19.20
N ARG A 297 6.94 -30.40 -18.32
CA ARG A 297 6.11 -30.93 -17.23
C ARG A 297 4.84 -31.58 -17.76
N LEU A 298 4.19 -30.93 -18.73
CA LEU A 298 3.00 -31.45 -19.39
C LEU A 298 3.20 -32.85 -19.97
N ILE A 299 4.39 -33.12 -20.52
CA ILE A 299 4.72 -34.42 -21.13
C ILE A 299 5.07 -35.46 -20.07
N ASN A 300 5.87 -35.08 -19.06
CA ASN A 300 6.47 -36.04 -18.15
C ASN A 300 5.59 -36.40 -16.96
N HIS A 301 4.77 -35.46 -16.48
CA HIS A 301 3.99 -35.64 -15.25
C HIS A 301 2.99 -36.81 -15.34
N ALA A 302 2.36 -37.03 -16.49
CA ALA A 302 1.39 -38.11 -16.67
C ALA A 302 2.00 -39.50 -16.44
N ASN A 303 3.28 -39.68 -16.75
CA ASN A 303 3.99 -40.96 -16.59
C ASN A 303 4.66 -41.10 -15.22
N ASN A 304 5.05 -39.99 -14.61
CA ASN A 304 5.76 -39.99 -13.32
C ASN A 304 5.39 -38.74 -12.49
N PRO A 305 4.16 -38.69 -11.92
CA PRO A 305 3.73 -37.54 -11.12
C PRO A 305 4.62 -37.37 -9.89
N SER A 306 5.15 -38.47 -9.35
CA SER A 306 6.07 -38.45 -8.20
C SER A 306 7.30 -37.57 -8.43
N ALA A 307 7.83 -37.48 -9.66
CA ALA A 307 9.01 -36.68 -9.95
C ALA A 307 8.76 -35.17 -9.77
N GLU A 308 7.54 -34.71 -10.06
CA GLU A 308 7.19 -33.29 -9.87
C GLU A 308 6.81 -33.00 -8.42
N ILE A 309 6.10 -33.92 -7.79
CA ILE A 309 5.55 -33.75 -6.45
C ILE A 309 6.61 -33.93 -5.35
N ASN A 310 7.62 -34.79 -5.55
CA ASN A 310 8.77 -34.93 -4.64
C ASN A 310 9.63 -33.66 -4.52
N LEU A 311 9.49 -32.68 -5.43
CA LEU A 311 10.20 -31.41 -5.37
C LEU A 311 9.55 -30.41 -4.40
N ILE A 312 8.36 -30.72 -3.86
CA ILE A 312 7.70 -29.90 -2.85
C ILE A 312 8.41 -30.13 -1.51
N PRO A 313 9.01 -29.09 -0.89
CA PRO A 313 9.65 -29.25 0.39
C PRO A 313 8.61 -29.40 1.51
N ALA A 314 9.02 -29.97 2.63
CA ALA A 314 8.22 -29.98 3.86
C ALA A 314 7.89 -28.55 4.30
N ILE A 315 6.87 -28.38 5.15
CA ILE A 315 6.55 -27.10 5.77
C ILE A 315 6.82 -27.18 7.29
N PRO A 316 7.78 -26.38 7.83
CA PRO A 316 8.57 -25.36 7.14
C PRO A 316 9.69 -25.93 6.24
N GLY A 317 9.98 -25.24 5.14
CA GLY A 317 11.00 -25.63 4.15
C GLY A 317 11.76 -24.45 3.53
N ASP A 318 12.31 -24.63 2.33
CA ASP A 318 12.98 -23.55 1.59
C ASP A 318 11.96 -22.65 0.88
N ARG A 319 12.02 -21.33 1.15
CA ARG A 319 11.09 -20.34 0.60
C ARG A 319 11.14 -20.26 -0.93
N THR A 320 12.34 -20.27 -1.52
CA THR A 320 12.50 -20.12 -2.98
C THR A 320 11.92 -21.32 -3.72
N THR A 321 12.13 -22.51 -3.17
CA THR A 321 11.56 -23.76 -3.67
C THR A 321 10.04 -23.74 -3.55
N HIS A 322 9.49 -23.37 -2.39
CA HIS A 322 8.03 -23.19 -2.24
C HIS A 322 7.45 -22.23 -3.27
N ARG A 323 8.04 -21.04 -3.44
CA ARG A 323 7.63 -20.05 -4.46
C ARG A 323 7.63 -20.67 -5.85
N SER A 324 8.73 -21.32 -6.24
CA SER A 324 8.87 -21.95 -7.56
C SER A 324 7.78 -23.00 -7.79
N ARG A 325 7.51 -23.84 -6.78
CA ARG A 325 6.51 -24.89 -6.87
C ARG A 325 5.08 -24.37 -7.00
N LEU A 326 4.74 -23.36 -6.20
CA LEU A 326 3.42 -22.74 -6.23
C LEU A 326 3.21 -21.94 -7.53
N ASN A 327 4.25 -21.28 -8.07
CA ASN A 327 4.15 -20.65 -9.39
C ASN A 327 3.80 -21.67 -10.48
N ILE A 328 4.46 -22.83 -10.51
CA ILE A 328 4.16 -23.87 -11.50
C ILE A 328 2.71 -24.35 -11.35
N GLY A 329 2.25 -24.58 -10.12
CA GLY A 329 0.85 -24.92 -9.86
C GLY A 329 -0.10 -23.87 -10.42
N ALA A 330 0.15 -22.58 -10.14
CA ALA A 330 -0.72 -21.49 -10.56
C ALA A 330 -0.69 -21.29 -12.09
N GLU A 331 0.49 -21.34 -12.72
CA GLU A 331 0.65 -21.25 -14.18
C GLU A 331 -0.09 -22.40 -14.89
N CYS A 332 0.02 -23.63 -14.39
CA CYS A 332 -0.73 -24.77 -14.92
C CYS A 332 -2.24 -24.62 -14.70
N ALA A 333 -2.68 -24.14 -13.54
CA ALA A 333 -4.10 -23.91 -13.28
C ALA A 333 -4.70 -22.85 -14.24
N ILE A 334 -3.95 -21.77 -14.50
CA ILE A 334 -4.34 -20.73 -15.47
C ILE A 334 -4.33 -21.28 -16.90
N LEU A 335 -3.33 -22.08 -17.27
CA LEU A 335 -3.29 -22.76 -18.58
C LEU A 335 -4.47 -23.71 -18.76
N TYR A 336 -4.88 -24.43 -17.72
CA TYR A 336 -6.10 -25.25 -17.76
C TYR A 336 -7.33 -24.40 -18.05
N TYR A 337 -7.52 -23.29 -17.34
CA TYR A 337 -8.64 -22.39 -17.61
C TYR A 337 -8.64 -21.85 -19.06
N ILE A 338 -7.48 -21.50 -19.60
CA ILE A 338 -7.38 -20.97 -20.97
C ILE A 338 -7.58 -22.09 -22.01
N THR A 339 -7.00 -23.27 -21.81
CA THR A 339 -6.92 -24.33 -22.85
C THR A 339 -7.92 -25.46 -22.70
N GLU A 340 -8.55 -25.59 -21.54
CA GLU A 340 -9.37 -26.74 -21.11
C GLU A 340 -8.63 -28.09 -21.14
N ASP A 341 -7.30 -28.09 -21.26
CA ASP A 341 -6.48 -29.31 -21.24
C ASP A 341 -6.28 -29.80 -19.81
N GLU A 342 -7.00 -30.86 -19.46
CA GLU A 342 -7.02 -31.49 -18.12
C GLU A 342 -5.63 -31.95 -17.64
N ARG A 343 -4.64 -32.12 -18.53
CA ARG A 343 -3.26 -32.45 -18.12
C ARG A 343 -2.63 -31.33 -17.30
N TYR A 344 -2.91 -30.07 -17.63
CA TYR A 344 -2.47 -28.94 -16.82
C TYR A 344 -3.21 -28.92 -15.47
N ALA A 345 -4.52 -29.20 -15.47
CA ALA A 345 -5.32 -29.29 -14.26
C ALA A 345 -4.77 -30.37 -13.31
N GLN A 346 -4.40 -31.53 -13.84
CA GLN A 346 -3.82 -32.63 -13.04
C GLN A 346 -2.52 -32.21 -12.34
N ILE A 347 -1.60 -31.54 -13.04
CA ILE A 347 -0.34 -31.04 -12.45
C ILE A 347 -0.63 -30.07 -11.31
N ALA A 348 -1.53 -29.11 -11.56
CA ALA A 348 -1.89 -28.10 -10.58
C ALA A 348 -2.62 -28.70 -9.37
N ALA A 349 -3.55 -29.64 -9.59
CA ALA A 349 -4.29 -30.33 -8.54
C ALA A 349 -3.40 -31.22 -7.66
N ASP A 350 -2.40 -31.90 -8.26
CA ASP A 350 -1.45 -32.72 -7.50
C ASP A 350 -0.55 -31.86 -6.60
N ILE A 351 -0.10 -30.69 -7.11
CA ILE A 351 0.64 -29.71 -6.30
C ILE A 351 -0.24 -29.17 -5.17
N LEU A 352 -1.47 -28.74 -5.50
CA LEU A 352 -2.44 -28.21 -4.53
C LEU A 352 -2.70 -29.21 -3.40
N HIS A 353 -2.97 -30.47 -3.75
CA HIS A 353 -3.26 -31.55 -2.80
C HIS A 353 -2.18 -31.68 -1.73
N GLN A 354 -0.90 -31.63 -2.10
CA GLN A 354 0.19 -31.66 -1.12
C GLN A 354 0.21 -30.44 -0.21
N TYR A 355 0.05 -29.24 -0.77
CA TYR A 355 0.08 -28.01 0.03
C TYR A 355 -1.09 -27.94 1.01
N VAL A 356 -2.31 -28.21 0.57
CA VAL A 356 -3.48 -28.16 1.47
C VAL A 356 -3.40 -29.22 2.56
N LYS A 357 -2.90 -30.42 2.24
CA LYS A 357 -2.65 -31.48 3.23
C LYS A 357 -1.66 -31.02 4.30
N MET A 358 -0.54 -30.42 3.92
CA MET A 358 0.44 -29.91 4.89
C MET A 358 -0.08 -28.73 5.70
N ILE A 359 -0.80 -27.78 5.08
CA ILE A 359 -1.29 -26.54 5.72
C ILE A 359 -2.44 -26.83 6.68
N SER A 360 -3.36 -27.74 6.35
CA SER A 360 -4.56 -28.06 7.16
C SER A 360 -4.27 -28.51 8.59
N THR A 361 -3.04 -28.98 8.86
CA THR A 361 -2.61 -29.47 10.17
C THR A 361 -1.85 -28.44 10.99
N LYS A 362 -1.66 -27.22 10.47
CA LYS A 362 -0.90 -26.16 11.13
C LYS A 362 -1.78 -25.35 12.07
N ASP A 363 -1.20 -24.91 13.18
CA ASP A 363 -1.80 -23.89 14.03
C ASP A 363 -1.54 -22.50 13.44
N PRO A 364 -2.57 -21.71 13.11
CA PRO A 364 -2.42 -20.40 12.49
C PRO A 364 -1.55 -19.43 13.31
N LEU A 365 -1.41 -19.59 14.64
CA LEU A 365 -0.63 -18.68 15.48
C LEU A 365 0.88 -18.99 15.50
N THR A 366 1.27 -20.24 15.25
CA THR A 366 2.66 -20.69 15.31
C THR A 366 3.20 -21.14 13.96
N PHE A 367 2.38 -21.02 12.91
CA PHE A 367 2.68 -21.45 11.57
C PHE A 367 3.87 -20.70 10.94
N GLN A 368 4.96 -21.43 10.71
CA GLN A 368 6.05 -20.98 9.86
C GLN A 368 6.04 -21.75 8.53
N PHE A 369 6.02 -21.02 7.41
CA PHE A 369 6.05 -21.65 6.08
C PHE A 369 7.47 -22.04 5.65
N TYR A 370 8.48 -21.30 6.12
CA TYR A 370 9.89 -21.50 5.79
C TYR A 370 10.77 -21.21 7.01
N THR A 371 11.99 -21.72 7.03
CA THR A 371 12.85 -21.69 8.23
C THR A 371 13.80 -20.48 8.27
N THR A 372 14.66 -20.31 7.26
CA THR A 372 15.72 -19.29 7.27
C THR A 372 15.16 -17.88 7.21
N SER A 373 15.47 -17.06 8.22
CA SER A 373 15.02 -15.66 8.32
C SER A 373 13.51 -15.50 8.16
N PHE A 374 12.74 -16.35 8.85
CA PHE A 374 11.29 -16.32 8.83
C PHE A 374 10.74 -14.93 9.20
N ASN A 375 9.78 -14.46 8.41
CA ASN A 375 9.04 -13.22 8.61
C ASN A 375 7.57 -13.51 8.26
N HIS A 376 6.69 -13.30 9.23
CA HIS A 376 5.25 -13.59 9.12
C HIS A 376 4.55 -12.82 7.99
N LEU A 377 5.07 -11.65 7.58
CA LEU A 377 4.49 -10.86 6.50
C LEU A 377 4.60 -11.58 5.15
N ILE A 378 5.57 -12.49 4.98
CA ILE A 378 5.89 -13.06 3.66
C ILE A 378 4.86 -14.10 3.18
N PRO A 379 4.46 -15.12 3.97
CA PRO A 379 3.48 -16.10 3.51
C PRO A 379 2.17 -15.50 3.00
N PRO A 380 1.54 -14.50 3.66
CA PRO A 380 0.34 -13.82 3.16
C PRO A 380 0.52 -13.07 1.83
N ARG A 381 1.72 -12.53 1.59
CA ARG A 381 2.05 -11.71 0.40
C ARG A 381 2.48 -12.53 -0.81
N GLU A 382 2.99 -13.74 -0.58
CA GLU A 382 3.66 -14.56 -1.59
C GLU A 382 3.05 -15.96 -1.72
N LEU A 383 2.89 -16.68 -0.61
CA LEU A 383 2.65 -18.13 -0.66
C LEU A 383 1.15 -18.46 -0.62
N PHE A 384 0.40 -17.89 0.34
CA PHE A 384 -1.04 -18.13 0.47
C PHE A 384 -1.84 -17.73 -0.78
N PRO A 385 -1.58 -16.56 -1.41
CA PRO A 385 -2.31 -16.17 -2.60
C PRO A 385 -2.21 -17.20 -3.73
N ARG A 386 -1.05 -17.86 -3.87
CA ARG A 386 -0.84 -18.88 -4.90
C ARG A 386 -1.56 -20.17 -4.59
N VAL A 387 -1.56 -20.62 -3.33
CA VAL A 387 -2.34 -21.81 -2.93
C VAL A 387 -3.83 -21.59 -3.25
N ALA A 388 -4.35 -20.42 -2.89
CA ALA A 388 -5.73 -20.04 -3.19
C ALA A 388 -6.02 -19.96 -4.69
N ILE A 389 -5.19 -19.28 -5.47
CA ILE A 389 -5.37 -19.16 -6.94
C ILE A 389 -5.27 -20.52 -7.64
N ILE A 390 -4.40 -21.43 -7.18
CA ILE A 390 -4.38 -22.80 -7.73
C ILE A 390 -5.75 -23.46 -7.52
N TYR A 391 -6.28 -23.43 -6.30
CA TYR A 391 -7.60 -24.01 -6.01
C TYR A 391 -8.69 -23.38 -6.86
N ASP A 392 -8.80 -22.05 -6.88
CA ASP A 392 -9.85 -21.34 -7.60
C ASP A 392 -9.92 -21.74 -9.08
N PHE A 393 -8.77 -21.89 -9.75
CA PHE A 393 -8.71 -22.27 -11.15
C PHE A 393 -8.92 -23.78 -11.41
N VAL A 394 -8.51 -24.67 -10.49
CA VAL A 394 -8.67 -26.14 -10.68
C VAL A 394 -9.92 -26.72 -10.05
N GLN A 395 -10.67 -25.95 -9.25
CA GLN A 395 -11.87 -26.41 -8.56
C GLN A 395 -12.86 -27.14 -9.49
N PRO A 396 -13.14 -26.66 -10.73
CA PRO A 396 -14.02 -27.37 -11.66
C PRO A 396 -13.51 -28.78 -12.04
N PHE A 397 -12.19 -28.95 -12.16
CA PHE A 397 -11.57 -30.24 -12.48
C PHE A 397 -11.64 -31.21 -11.31
N ILE A 398 -11.29 -30.78 -10.09
CA ILE A 398 -11.31 -31.64 -8.90
C ILE A 398 -12.73 -31.99 -8.43
N SER A 399 -13.73 -31.19 -8.81
CA SER A 399 -15.15 -31.46 -8.53
C SER A 399 -15.79 -32.45 -9.52
N LYS A 400 -15.15 -32.72 -10.65
CA LYS A 400 -15.64 -33.69 -11.64
C LYS A 400 -15.58 -35.11 -11.07
N SER A 401 -16.69 -35.83 -11.20
CA SER A 401 -16.79 -37.22 -10.73
C SER A 401 -15.69 -38.10 -11.33
N GLY A 402 -14.96 -38.81 -10.47
CA GLY A 402 -13.88 -39.71 -10.88
C GLY A 402 -12.50 -39.05 -11.01
N SER A 403 -12.40 -37.72 -10.88
CA SER A 403 -11.12 -37.03 -10.79
C SER A 403 -10.32 -37.50 -9.57
N LYS A 404 -9.01 -37.67 -9.75
CA LYS A 404 -8.08 -38.09 -8.70
C LYS A 404 -6.87 -37.18 -8.67
N VAL A 405 -6.19 -37.16 -7.54
CA VAL A 405 -4.93 -36.46 -7.33
C VAL A 405 -3.87 -37.41 -6.80
N TYR A 406 -2.62 -37.16 -7.15
CA TYR A 406 -1.49 -37.95 -6.68
C TYR A 406 -1.12 -37.58 -5.23
N ASP A 407 -1.22 -38.56 -4.32
CA ASP A 407 -0.77 -38.43 -2.93
C ASP A 407 0.65 -38.96 -2.77
N LEU A 408 1.58 -38.08 -2.39
CA LEU A 408 2.97 -38.47 -2.18
C LEU A 408 3.17 -39.44 -1.01
N GLY A 409 2.36 -39.31 0.04
CA GLY A 409 2.49 -40.15 1.24
C GLY A 409 2.10 -41.61 0.99
N SER A 410 1.04 -41.84 0.22
CA SER A 410 0.62 -43.19 -0.19
C SER A 410 1.25 -43.65 -1.52
N ASN A 411 1.90 -42.74 -2.26
CA ASN A 411 2.43 -42.99 -3.60
C ASN A 411 1.35 -43.51 -4.58
N THR A 412 0.11 -43.02 -4.46
CA THR A 412 -1.05 -43.48 -5.25
C THR A 412 -2.00 -42.33 -5.62
N GLN A 413 -2.89 -42.60 -6.57
CA GLN A 413 -3.97 -41.69 -6.96
C GLN A 413 -5.15 -41.82 -5.99
N VAL A 414 -5.55 -40.71 -5.35
CA VAL A 414 -6.62 -40.64 -4.36
C VAL A 414 -7.70 -39.63 -4.77
N VAL A 415 -8.88 -39.70 -4.16
CA VAL A 415 -9.91 -38.65 -4.35
C VAL A 415 -9.45 -37.38 -3.64
N PHE A 416 -9.64 -36.21 -4.27
CA PHE A 416 -9.32 -34.94 -3.65
C PHE A 416 -10.15 -34.71 -2.39
N ASN A 417 -9.49 -34.38 -1.28
CA ASN A 417 -10.18 -34.18 0.00
C ASN A 417 -10.53 -32.70 0.18
N PHE A 418 -11.77 -32.35 -0.15
CA PHE A 418 -12.28 -31.00 0.02
C PHE A 418 -12.25 -30.53 1.47
N GLN A 419 -12.53 -31.38 2.45
CA GLN A 419 -12.51 -30.97 3.87
C GLN A 419 -11.10 -30.53 4.31
N ILE A 420 -10.07 -31.24 3.87
CA ILE A 420 -8.67 -30.86 4.10
C ILE A 420 -8.35 -29.52 3.44
N ALA A 421 -8.80 -29.31 2.20
CA ALA A 421 -8.62 -28.04 1.49
C ALA A 421 -9.30 -26.87 2.22
N GLN A 422 -10.57 -27.03 2.58
CA GLN A 422 -11.33 -26.05 3.34
C GLN A 422 -10.64 -25.70 4.66
N LYS A 423 -10.13 -26.72 5.38
CA LYS A 423 -9.37 -26.47 6.61
C LYS A 423 -8.08 -25.70 6.37
N ALA A 424 -7.37 -25.96 5.27
CA ALA A 424 -6.17 -25.21 4.92
C ALA A 424 -6.47 -23.72 4.65
N PHE A 425 -7.58 -23.41 3.99
CA PHE A 425 -8.01 -22.03 3.75
C PHE A 425 -8.38 -21.29 5.04
N GLU A 426 -9.06 -21.96 5.97
CA GLU A 426 -9.30 -21.41 7.31
C GLU A 426 -7.98 -21.08 8.04
N VAL A 427 -7.00 -22.00 8.01
CA VAL A 427 -5.69 -21.79 8.65
C VAL A 427 -4.96 -20.59 8.05
N MET A 428 -4.96 -20.43 6.71
CA MET A 428 -4.33 -19.28 6.06
C MET A 428 -5.05 -17.96 6.36
N ALA A 429 -6.39 -17.94 6.35
CA ALA A 429 -7.17 -16.76 6.69
C ALA A 429 -6.99 -16.36 8.16
N ASP A 430 -7.09 -17.31 9.08
CA ASP A 430 -6.87 -17.10 10.52
C ASP A 430 -5.44 -16.62 10.82
N ASN A 431 -4.44 -17.13 10.10
CA ASN A 431 -3.06 -16.69 10.29
C ASN A 431 -2.93 -15.18 10.08
N VAL A 432 -3.49 -14.65 8.98
CA VAL A 432 -3.49 -13.21 8.72
C VAL A 432 -4.34 -12.46 9.74
N ILE A 433 -5.57 -12.92 10.01
CA ILE A 433 -6.50 -12.23 10.92
C ILE A 433 -5.93 -12.11 12.34
N LYS A 434 -5.20 -13.14 12.79
CA LYS A 434 -4.70 -13.23 14.17
C LYS A 434 -3.26 -12.75 14.35
N LEU A 435 -2.41 -12.80 13.31
CA LEU A 435 -0.99 -12.44 13.41
C LEU A 435 -0.56 -11.23 12.58
N GLY A 436 -1.44 -10.69 11.72
CA GLY A 436 -1.11 -9.58 10.83
C GLY A 436 -0.57 -8.32 11.52
N GLY A 437 -0.18 -7.35 10.71
CA GLY A 437 0.29 -6.04 11.12
C GLY A 437 -0.80 -4.95 11.07
N ASN A 438 -0.60 -3.90 11.86
CA ASN A 438 -1.42 -2.69 11.88
C ASN A 438 -0.52 -1.45 11.96
N ALA A 439 -1.09 -0.25 11.81
CA ALA A 439 -0.43 1.05 11.89
C ALA A 439 0.66 1.31 10.82
N SER A 440 0.63 0.56 9.72
CA SER A 440 1.45 0.72 8.51
C SER A 440 0.70 0.14 7.30
N ASN A 441 1.41 -0.11 6.20
CA ASN A 441 0.93 -0.76 4.98
C ASN A 441 0.59 -2.25 5.17
N HIS A 442 1.06 -2.87 6.25
CA HIS A 442 0.93 -4.31 6.49
C HIS A 442 -0.50 -4.86 6.33
N PRO A 443 -1.57 -4.22 6.86
CA PRO A 443 -2.94 -4.71 6.68
C PRO A 443 -3.32 -4.92 5.21
N VAL A 444 -2.87 -4.04 4.32
CA VAL A 444 -3.17 -4.13 2.88
C VAL A 444 -2.28 -5.18 2.22
N LEU A 445 -1.00 -5.26 2.59
CA LEU A 445 -0.05 -6.23 2.02
C LEU A 445 -0.43 -7.67 2.35
N GLU A 446 -0.97 -7.92 3.55
CA GLU A 446 -1.32 -9.27 4.00
C GLU A 446 -2.74 -9.69 3.57
N LEU A 447 -3.60 -8.73 3.23
CA LEU A 447 -4.98 -8.96 2.83
C LEU A 447 -5.15 -9.97 1.67
N PRO A 448 -4.32 -10.01 0.60
CA PRO A 448 -4.45 -11.02 -0.45
C PRO A 448 -4.39 -12.45 0.10
N GLY A 449 -3.53 -12.71 1.09
CA GLY A 449 -3.38 -14.03 1.69
C GLY A 449 -4.64 -14.50 2.42
N ALA A 450 -5.36 -13.56 3.06
CA ALA A 450 -6.62 -13.86 3.72
C ALA A 450 -7.79 -13.88 2.75
N LEU A 451 -7.96 -12.81 1.97
CA LEU A 451 -9.12 -12.61 1.09
C LEU A 451 -9.24 -13.73 0.06
N TYR A 452 -8.14 -14.12 -0.58
CA TYR A 452 -8.18 -15.20 -1.59
C TYR A 452 -8.46 -16.56 -0.91
N SER A 453 -7.95 -16.78 0.29
CA SER A 453 -8.26 -18.00 1.06
C SER A 453 -9.74 -18.06 1.43
N VAL A 454 -10.34 -16.94 1.85
CA VAL A 454 -11.77 -16.83 2.14
C VAL A 454 -12.61 -17.10 0.91
N MET A 455 -12.22 -16.59 -0.26
CA MET A 455 -12.92 -16.84 -1.53
C MET A 455 -12.89 -18.32 -1.95
N CYS A 456 -11.89 -19.09 -1.53
CA CYS A 456 -11.84 -20.55 -1.73
C CYS A 456 -12.73 -21.36 -0.75
N MET A 457 -13.41 -20.70 0.20
CA MET A 457 -14.30 -21.38 1.15
C MET A 457 -15.65 -21.68 0.50
N GLU A 458 -15.99 -22.96 0.38
CA GLU A 458 -17.15 -23.46 -0.35
C GLU A 458 -18.45 -23.30 0.43
N ASP A 459 -18.39 -23.37 1.76
CA ASP A 459 -19.55 -23.16 2.63
C ASP A 459 -19.83 -21.66 2.78
N ASP A 460 -20.98 -21.23 2.29
CA ASP A 460 -21.38 -19.82 2.26
C ASP A 460 -21.37 -19.16 3.66
N ALA A 461 -21.84 -19.85 4.70
CA ALA A 461 -21.91 -19.28 6.05
C ALA A 461 -20.51 -19.08 6.66
N THR A 462 -19.62 -20.06 6.47
CA THR A 462 -18.21 -19.98 6.89
C THR A 462 -17.51 -18.85 6.14
N ARG A 463 -17.67 -18.80 4.82
CA ARG A 463 -17.10 -17.74 3.98
C ARG A 463 -17.58 -16.35 4.39
N THR A 464 -18.88 -16.15 4.58
CA THR A 464 -19.46 -14.88 5.07
C THR A 464 -18.90 -14.48 6.43
N THR A 465 -18.69 -15.44 7.35
CA THR A 465 -18.13 -15.16 8.68
C THR A 465 -16.71 -14.60 8.57
N PHE A 466 -15.82 -15.26 7.81
CA PHE A 466 -14.45 -14.78 7.62
C PHE A 466 -14.41 -13.48 6.81
N PHE A 467 -15.21 -13.36 5.75
CA PHE A 467 -15.28 -12.12 4.96
C PHE A 467 -15.70 -10.94 5.83
N ASN A 468 -16.68 -11.11 6.73
CA ASN A 468 -17.09 -10.06 7.66
C ASN A 468 -15.96 -9.64 8.62
N GLN A 469 -15.08 -10.57 9.04
CA GLN A 469 -13.91 -10.22 9.83
C GLN A 469 -12.89 -9.40 9.03
N LEU A 470 -12.70 -9.71 7.74
CA LEU A 470 -11.84 -8.91 6.86
C LEU A 470 -12.45 -7.56 6.49
N LEU A 471 -13.77 -7.47 6.39
CA LEU A 471 -14.47 -6.22 6.08
C LEU A 471 -14.54 -5.27 7.29
N ASN A 472 -14.85 -5.82 8.47
CA ASN A 472 -15.21 -5.08 9.68
C ASN A 472 -14.32 -5.39 10.90
N GLY A 473 -13.09 -5.88 10.68
CA GLY A 473 -12.11 -6.09 11.74
C GLY A 473 -11.86 -4.81 12.55
N ALA A 474 -11.73 -4.96 13.87
CA ALA A 474 -11.56 -3.83 14.79
C ALA A 474 -10.29 -3.02 14.46
N ALA A 475 -10.35 -1.70 14.62
CA ALA A 475 -9.27 -0.77 14.25
C ALA A 475 -7.93 -1.06 14.95
N ASN A 476 -7.94 -1.66 16.13
CA ASN A 476 -6.75 -2.01 16.93
C ASN A 476 -6.39 -3.51 16.88
N SER A 477 -7.02 -4.28 15.99
CA SER A 477 -6.69 -5.70 15.80
C SER A 477 -5.36 -5.86 15.05
N LYS A 478 -4.94 -7.13 14.90
CA LYS A 478 -3.78 -7.50 14.07
C LYS A 478 -4.06 -7.39 12.57
N GLN A 479 -5.32 -7.49 12.16
CA GLN A 479 -5.77 -7.25 10.80
C GLN A 479 -7.01 -6.34 10.84
N PRO A 480 -6.85 -5.01 10.79
CA PRO A 480 -8.00 -4.11 10.74
C PRO A 480 -8.81 -4.34 9.46
N GLY A 481 -10.10 -4.02 9.51
CA GLY A 481 -11.02 -4.27 8.40
C GLY A 481 -10.77 -3.41 7.16
N ILE A 482 -11.24 -3.85 6.00
CA ILE A 482 -11.21 -3.10 4.73
C ILE A 482 -11.86 -1.70 4.90
N ASN A 483 -12.94 -1.60 5.67
CA ASN A 483 -13.57 -0.32 5.98
C ASN A 483 -12.64 0.63 6.74
N TRP A 484 -11.78 0.11 7.62
CA TRP A 484 -10.74 0.90 8.27
C TRP A 484 -9.66 1.34 7.27
N MET A 485 -9.24 0.45 6.35
CA MET A 485 -8.25 0.78 5.31
C MET A 485 -8.74 1.91 4.38
N LEU A 486 -10.01 1.87 3.95
CA LEU A 486 -10.64 2.93 3.16
C LEU A 486 -10.58 4.29 3.88
N ASN A 487 -10.80 4.29 5.19
CA ASN A 487 -10.75 5.50 6.02
C ASN A 487 -9.32 5.98 6.30
N ARG A 488 -8.28 5.22 5.92
CA ARG A 488 -6.88 5.59 6.16
C ARG A 488 -6.30 6.48 5.08
N PHE A 489 -6.82 6.43 3.86
CA PHE A 489 -6.42 7.33 2.77
C PHE A 489 -6.57 8.79 3.20
N SER A 490 -5.56 9.60 2.90
CA SER A 490 -5.48 10.99 3.36
C SER A 490 -6.72 11.79 2.95
N PRO A 491 -7.31 12.63 3.80
CA PRO A 491 -8.59 13.27 3.50
C PRO A 491 -8.59 14.16 2.25
N GLU A 492 -7.46 14.83 1.99
CA GLU A 492 -7.36 15.80 0.89
C GLU A 492 -6.85 15.16 -0.41
N ASP A 493 -5.67 14.54 -0.39
CA ASP A 493 -5.05 13.99 -1.61
C ASP A 493 -5.47 12.55 -1.90
N ARG A 494 -6.19 11.90 -0.97
CA ARG A 494 -6.65 10.50 -1.09
C ARG A 494 -5.52 9.54 -1.42
N LEU A 495 -4.38 9.74 -0.75
CA LEU A 495 -3.17 8.90 -0.84
C LEU A 495 -3.02 8.04 0.41
N TRP A 496 -2.42 6.86 0.25
CA TRP A 496 -2.02 6.06 1.42
C TRP A 496 -0.93 6.81 2.21
N PRO A 497 -1.12 7.09 3.52
CA PRO A 497 -0.35 8.11 4.24
C PRO A 497 1.01 7.59 4.74
N GLU A 498 1.90 7.23 3.80
CA GLU A 498 3.27 6.79 4.03
C GLU A 498 4.25 7.51 3.08
N SER A 499 5.55 7.17 3.20
CA SER A 499 6.57 7.61 2.24
C SER A 499 6.16 7.26 0.80
N ALA A 500 6.73 7.97 -0.19
CA ALA A 500 6.31 7.85 -1.59
C ALA A 500 6.25 6.40 -2.10
N GLY A 501 7.21 5.56 -1.71
CA GLY A 501 7.30 4.17 -2.14
C GLY A 501 6.25 3.28 -1.53
N TYR A 502 6.22 3.22 -0.20
CA TYR A 502 5.26 2.39 0.53
C TYR A 502 3.82 2.85 0.28
N GLY A 503 3.58 4.16 0.21
CA GLY A 503 2.28 4.73 -0.15
C GLY A 503 1.80 4.26 -1.51
N LYS A 504 2.62 4.44 -2.56
CA LYS A 504 2.28 4.07 -3.94
C LYS A 504 1.91 2.60 -4.08
N PHE A 505 2.75 1.75 -3.51
CA PHE A 505 2.61 0.32 -3.65
C PHE A 505 1.37 -0.22 -2.94
N THR A 506 1.14 0.27 -1.73
CA THR A 506 -0.04 -0.08 -0.93
C THR A 506 -1.32 0.34 -1.63
N HIS A 507 -1.32 1.56 -2.17
CA HIS A 507 -2.42 2.11 -2.94
C HIS A 507 -2.72 1.26 -4.19
N ALA A 508 -1.69 0.87 -4.94
CA ALA A 508 -1.83 0.02 -6.13
C ALA A 508 -2.43 -1.35 -5.80
N LEU A 509 -1.91 -2.03 -4.77
CA LEU A 509 -2.44 -3.32 -4.33
C LEU A 509 -3.88 -3.19 -3.85
N PHE A 510 -4.20 -2.13 -3.12
CA PHE A 510 -5.56 -1.92 -2.62
C PHE A 510 -6.56 -1.72 -3.77
N ILE A 511 -6.21 -1.00 -4.83
CA ILE A 511 -7.06 -0.88 -6.04
C ILE A 511 -7.30 -2.24 -6.69
N GLN A 512 -6.28 -3.10 -6.79
CA GLN A 512 -6.45 -4.46 -7.29
C GLN A 512 -7.44 -5.25 -6.42
N LEU A 513 -7.31 -5.15 -5.09
CA LEU A 513 -8.20 -5.84 -4.15
C LEU A 513 -9.63 -5.28 -4.18
N MET A 514 -9.81 -3.97 -4.36
CA MET A 514 -11.12 -3.35 -4.52
C MET A 514 -11.86 -3.93 -5.74
N ASN A 515 -11.17 -4.17 -6.86
CA ASN A 515 -11.78 -4.82 -8.03
C ASN A 515 -12.23 -6.25 -7.69
N ILE A 516 -11.42 -7.01 -6.97
CA ILE A 516 -11.75 -8.39 -6.57
C ILE A 516 -12.94 -8.42 -5.60
N ILE A 517 -12.99 -7.47 -4.66
CA ILE A 517 -14.10 -7.34 -3.70
C ILE A 517 -15.38 -6.92 -4.41
N ASP A 518 -15.31 -6.00 -5.38
CA ASP A 518 -16.45 -5.56 -6.17
C ASP A 518 -17.08 -6.69 -7.00
N ASP A 519 -16.25 -7.60 -7.50
CA ASP A 519 -16.69 -8.79 -8.23
C ASP A 519 -17.38 -9.80 -7.32
N TYR A 520 -16.89 -9.93 -6.08
CA TYR A 520 -17.43 -10.85 -5.08
C TYR A 520 -18.70 -10.32 -4.39
N GLU A 521 -18.73 -9.05 -4.01
CA GLU A 521 -19.83 -8.37 -3.30
C GLU A 521 -20.16 -7.02 -3.95
N PRO A 522 -20.79 -7.02 -5.14
CA PRO A 522 -21.07 -5.80 -5.89
C PRO A 522 -22.01 -4.83 -5.16
N ASP A 523 -22.80 -5.31 -4.20
CA ASP A 523 -23.71 -4.49 -3.39
C ASP A 523 -22.95 -3.51 -2.46
N LEU A 524 -21.68 -3.78 -2.16
CA LEU A 524 -20.82 -2.85 -1.42
C LEU A 524 -20.52 -1.58 -2.23
N LYS A 525 -20.59 -1.66 -3.56
CA LYS A 525 -20.25 -0.57 -4.49
C LYS A 525 -18.90 0.07 -4.15
N ILE A 526 -17.92 -0.77 -3.80
CA ILE A 526 -16.66 -0.32 -3.21
C ILE A 526 -15.87 0.55 -4.19
N ILE A 527 -15.95 0.26 -5.49
CA ILE A 527 -15.32 1.06 -6.54
C ILE A 527 -16.07 2.39 -6.73
N GLU A 528 -17.39 2.36 -6.86
CA GLU A 528 -18.21 3.56 -7.08
C GLU A 528 -18.08 4.55 -5.92
N ASN A 529 -18.13 4.06 -4.69
CA ASN A 529 -18.07 4.89 -3.49
C ASN A 529 -16.67 5.46 -3.22
N ASN A 530 -15.63 4.96 -3.90
CA ASN A 530 -14.24 5.34 -3.69
C ASN A 530 -13.50 5.54 -5.02
N LYS A 531 -14.19 6.11 -6.03
CA LYS A 531 -13.61 6.42 -7.35
C LYS A 531 -12.40 7.35 -7.24
N ASP A 532 -12.40 8.23 -6.24
CA ASP A 532 -11.32 9.16 -5.91
C ASP A 532 -9.98 8.44 -5.62
N ILE A 533 -9.99 7.25 -5.03
CA ILE A 533 -8.79 6.42 -4.84
C ILE A 533 -8.20 5.99 -6.19
N LEU A 534 -9.02 5.72 -7.20
CA LEU A 534 -8.54 5.38 -8.55
C LEU A 534 -7.98 6.61 -9.28
N GLU A 535 -8.53 7.80 -8.99
CA GLU A 535 -8.11 9.06 -9.60
C GLU A 535 -6.81 9.60 -9.00
N SER A 536 -6.63 9.49 -7.69
CA SER A 536 -5.51 10.09 -6.95
C SER A 536 -4.18 9.42 -7.26
N ILE A 537 -4.15 8.11 -7.51
CA ILE A 537 -2.90 7.36 -7.75
C ILE A 537 -2.13 7.80 -9.01
N PHE A 538 -2.79 8.48 -9.96
CA PHE A 538 -2.11 9.07 -11.12
C PHE A 538 -1.05 10.10 -10.73
N ILE A 539 -1.12 10.66 -9.51
CA ILE A 539 -0.17 11.66 -9.05
C ILE A 539 1.27 11.14 -8.99
N TYR A 540 1.47 9.82 -8.86
CA TYR A 540 2.82 9.25 -8.84
C TYR A 540 3.57 9.42 -10.17
N GLU A 541 2.89 9.64 -11.30
CA GLU A 541 3.54 10.07 -12.56
C GLU A 541 4.13 11.48 -12.46
N ASN A 542 3.56 12.31 -11.59
CA ASN A 542 4.03 13.66 -11.34
C ASN A 542 5.10 13.74 -10.25
N PHE A 543 5.30 12.68 -9.46
CA PHE A 543 6.40 12.57 -8.47
C PHE A 543 7.73 12.14 -9.10
N LEU A 544 7.76 11.96 -10.42
CA LEU A 544 8.98 11.67 -11.15
C LEU A 544 9.74 12.96 -11.49
N TYR A 545 11.05 12.94 -11.25
CA TYR A 545 12.00 13.91 -11.78
C TYR A 545 12.08 13.82 -13.31
N PRO A 546 12.61 14.87 -14.00
CA PRO A 546 12.79 14.83 -15.45
C PRO A 546 13.66 13.67 -15.97
N ASN A 547 14.61 13.16 -15.17
CA ASN A 547 15.37 11.94 -15.51
C ASN A 547 14.60 10.62 -15.24
N GLY A 548 13.35 10.70 -14.78
CA GLY A 548 12.48 9.58 -14.48
C GLY A 548 12.69 8.92 -13.12
N LYS A 549 13.57 9.44 -12.26
CA LYS A 549 13.73 8.98 -10.87
C LYS A 549 12.56 9.45 -10.01
N THR A 550 12.21 8.67 -8.99
CA THR A 550 11.12 9.02 -8.06
C THR A 550 11.63 9.98 -6.97
N MET A 551 10.81 10.96 -6.59
CA MET A 551 11.03 11.78 -5.39
C MET A 551 11.10 10.90 -4.13
N ALA A 552 12.12 11.11 -3.30
CA ALA A 552 12.43 10.24 -2.17
C ALA A 552 12.20 10.91 -0.80
N TYR A 553 10.94 11.27 -0.48
CA TYR A 553 10.61 11.72 0.88
C TYR A 553 10.37 10.51 1.81
N GLY A 554 11.03 10.49 2.98
CA GLY A 554 10.99 9.35 3.91
C GLY A 554 11.71 8.12 3.37
N ASP A 555 11.39 6.94 3.91
CA ASP A 555 12.05 5.70 3.48
C ASP A 555 11.59 5.29 2.08
N ILE A 556 12.39 5.57 1.07
CA ILE A 556 12.23 5.10 -0.30
C ILE A 556 13.56 5.24 -1.07
N GLY A 557 13.79 4.32 -2.01
CA GLY A 557 14.76 4.46 -3.09
C GLY A 557 14.23 5.19 -4.34
N ARG A 558 15.04 6.08 -4.91
CA ARG A 558 14.76 6.83 -6.16
C ARG A 558 14.58 5.93 -7.39
N GLY A 559 15.01 4.66 -7.34
CA GLY A 559 14.83 3.65 -8.38
C GLY A 559 13.41 3.10 -8.49
N PHE A 560 12.53 3.40 -7.54
CA PHE A 560 11.18 2.83 -7.47
C PHE A 560 10.21 3.45 -8.50
N THR A 561 10.34 3.03 -9.77
CA THR A 561 9.75 3.71 -10.95
C THR A 561 8.74 2.88 -11.75
N ASP A 562 8.50 1.60 -11.40
CA ASP A 562 7.48 0.79 -12.08
C ASP A 562 6.06 1.23 -11.68
N HIS A 563 5.32 1.77 -12.66
CA HIS A 563 3.92 2.17 -12.53
C HIS A 563 2.97 1.40 -13.46
N ALA A 564 3.49 0.54 -14.35
CA ALA A 564 2.68 -0.01 -15.42
C ALA A 564 1.58 -0.95 -14.90
N HIS A 565 1.85 -1.70 -13.82
CA HIS A 565 0.84 -2.59 -13.20
C HIS A 565 -0.33 -1.82 -12.58
N ILE A 566 -0.09 -0.60 -12.10
CA ILE A 566 -1.11 0.29 -11.53
C ILE A 566 -2.15 0.63 -12.59
N PHE A 567 -1.69 1.19 -13.71
CA PHE A 567 -2.57 1.68 -14.76
C PHE A 567 -3.24 0.53 -15.54
N ARG A 568 -2.67 -0.68 -15.56
CA ARG A 568 -3.38 -1.87 -16.06
C ARG A 568 -4.60 -2.20 -15.22
N SER A 569 -4.47 -2.16 -13.89
CA SER A 569 -5.58 -2.42 -12.96
C SER A 569 -6.67 -1.36 -13.13
N ILE A 570 -6.30 -0.07 -13.19
CA ILE A 570 -7.25 1.03 -13.43
C ILE A 570 -7.92 0.87 -14.78
N LEU A 571 -7.17 0.54 -15.84
CA LEU A 571 -7.73 0.35 -17.18
C LEU A 571 -8.76 -0.79 -17.20
N LYS A 572 -8.48 -1.92 -16.54
CA LYS A 572 -9.43 -3.03 -16.40
C LYS A 572 -10.69 -2.60 -15.65
N ILE A 573 -10.55 -1.90 -14.53
CA ILE A 573 -11.71 -1.41 -13.75
C ILE A 573 -12.53 -0.39 -14.56
N ALA A 574 -11.86 0.56 -15.19
CA ALA A 574 -12.50 1.62 -15.96
C ALA A 574 -13.24 1.08 -17.19
N ASP A 575 -12.68 0.08 -17.86
CA ASP A 575 -13.34 -0.63 -18.96
C ASP A 575 -14.60 -1.36 -18.47
N LYS A 576 -14.50 -2.08 -17.34
CA LYS A 576 -15.64 -2.80 -16.73
C LYS A 576 -16.76 -1.86 -16.27
N LYS A 577 -16.41 -0.74 -15.62
CA LYS A 577 -17.36 0.21 -15.03
C LYS A 577 -17.84 1.29 -16.01
N GLY A 578 -17.27 1.37 -17.20
CA GLY A 578 -17.60 2.41 -18.19
C GLY A 578 -17.05 3.81 -17.85
N TYR A 579 -16.00 3.91 -17.04
CA TYR A 579 -15.36 5.18 -16.68
C TYR A 579 -14.43 5.65 -17.81
N ASN A 580 -15.00 6.29 -18.83
CA ASN A 580 -14.28 6.67 -20.04
C ASN A 580 -13.10 7.63 -19.78
N ASP A 581 -13.22 8.53 -18.80
CA ASP A 581 -12.16 9.45 -18.38
C ASP A 581 -10.92 8.69 -17.85
N LEU A 582 -11.14 7.78 -16.90
CA LEU A 582 -10.10 6.94 -16.32
C LEU A 582 -9.51 5.97 -17.35
N LYS A 583 -10.35 5.41 -18.24
CA LYS A 583 -9.93 4.54 -19.33
C LYS A 583 -8.93 5.24 -20.26
N VAL A 584 -9.27 6.45 -20.71
CA VAL A 584 -8.40 7.24 -21.61
C VAL A 584 -7.11 7.65 -20.89
N ARG A 585 -7.19 8.13 -19.64
CA ARG A 585 -6.01 8.49 -18.84
C ARG A 585 -5.08 7.30 -18.63
N ALA A 586 -5.58 6.17 -18.14
CA ALA A 586 -4.80 4.97 -17.90
C ALA A 586 -4.16 4.42 -19.19
N ALA A 587 -4.92 4.36 -20.29
CA ALA A 587 -4.42 3.90 -21.58
C ALA A 587 -3.32 4.83 -22.14
N SER A 588 -3.49 6.15 -21.99
CA SER A 588 -2.47 7.11 -22.43
C SER A 588 -1.18 7.00 -21.62
N THR A 589 -1.29 6.87 -20.30
CA THR A 589 -0.13 6.70 -19.41
C THR A 589 0.60 5.39 -19.67
N LEU A 590 -0.11 4.28 -19.83
CA LEU A 590 0.50 3.00 -20.23
C LEU A 590 1.24 3.11 -21.56
N LYS A 591 0.65 3.78 -22.56
CA LYS A 591 1.28 3.94 -23.87
C LYS A 591 2.57 4.76 -23.79
N LYS A 592 2.60 5.82 -22.97
CA LYS A 592 3.80 6.60 -22.66
C LYS A 592 4.90 5.71 -22.05
N ILE A 593 4.56 4.93 -21.03
CA ILE A 593 5.49 4.02 -20.34
C ILE A 593 6.04 3.00 -21.33
N TYR A 594 5.18 2.29 -22.05
CA TYR A 594 5.59 1.27 -23.01
C TYR A 594 6.43 1.84 -24.13
N LYS A 595 6.14 3.04 -24.64
CA LYS A 595 6.99 3.69 -25.64
C LYS A 595 8.39 3.95 -25.11
N LYS A 596 8.52 4.43 -23.86
CA LYS A 596 9.82 4.64 -23.19
C LYS A 596 10.61 3.33 -23.04
N GLU A 597 9.91 2.21 -22.83
CA GLU A 597 10.49 0.87 -22.69
C GLU A 597 10.80 0.18 -24.04
N GLY A 598 10.54 0.82 -25.18
CA GLY A 598 10.76 0.24 -26.51
C GLY A 598 9.59 -0.60 -27.06
N GLY A 599 8.42 -0.49 -26.43
CA GLY A 599 7.19 -1.19 -26.77
C GLY A 599 6.66 -2.03 -25.60
N TYR A 600 5.45 -2.58 -25.75
CA TYR A 600 4.89 -3.49 -24.75
C TYR A 600 5.30 -4.94 -25.06
N GLN A 601 6.37 -5.40 -24.41
CA GLN A 601 6.88 -6.77 -24.51
C GLN A 601 6.87 -7.44 -23.12
N PRO A 602 5.68 -7.82 -22.62
CA PRO A 602 5.56 -8.33 -21.26
C PRO A 602 6.18 -9.72 -21.10
N GLU A 603 6.74 -9.98 -19.92
CA GLU A 603 7.41 -11.25 -19.59
C GLU A 603 6.78 -11.98 -18.39
N ILE A 604 6.76 -13.31 -18.46
CA ILE A 604 6.37 -14.21 -17.37
C ILE A 604 7.59 -14.62 -16.55
N THR A 605 7.64 -14.17 -15.29
CA THR A 605 8.75 -14.43 -14.37
C THR A 605 8.28 -15.04 -13.06
N ASN A 606 9.21 -15.67 -12.32
CA ASN A 606 8.96 -16.14 -10.95
C ASN A 606 9.00 -14.98 -9.95
N GLN A 607 8.01 -14.08 -10.03
CA GLN A 607 7.89 -12.91 -9.17
C GLN A 607 7.87 -13.30 -7.69
N ARG A 608 8.51 -12.50 -6.84
CA ARG A 608 8.57 -12.73 -5.39
C ARG A 608 7.31 -12.21 -4.70
N LEU A 609 7.35 -10.99 -4.17
CA LEU A 609 6.27 -10.38 -3.39
C LEU A 609 5.25 -9.66 -4.29
N GLU A 610 4.03 -9.51 -3.78
CA GLU A 610 2.85 -8.91 -4.44
C GLU A 610 2.66 -9.43 -5.84
N TRP A 611 2.43 -10.74 -5.86
CA TRP A 611 2.35 -11.52 -7.06
C TRP A 611 1.20 -11.09 -7.96
N HIS A 612 1.55 -10.56 -9.13
CA HIS A 612 0.61 -10.16 -10.19
C HIS A 612 1.00 -10.76 -11.56
N ASN A 613 1.87 -11.78 -11.59
CA ASN A 613 2.30 -12.44 -12.82
C ASN A 613 1.72 -13.87 -12.88
N PRO A 614 0.74 -14.21 -13.74
CA PRO A 614 0.55 -13.67 -15.09
C PRO A 614 -0.70 -12.77 -15.23
N LEU A 615 -1.11 -12.03 -14.20
CA LEU A 615 -2.34 -11.21 -14.21
C LEU A 615 -2.45 -10.29 -15.43
N GLN A 616 -1.31 -9.86 -16.00
CA GLN A 616 -1.25 -9.07 -17.24
C GLN A 616 -1.94 -9.74 -18.44
N LEU A 617 -1.94 -11.08 -18.54
CA LEU A 617 -2.67 -11.82 -19.57
C LEU A 617 -4.18 -11.81 -19.31
N LEU A 618 -4.57 -11.90 -18.03
CA LEU A 618 -5.97 -12.02 -17.61
C LEU A 618 -6.70 -10.67 -17.61
N TRP A 619 -6.03 -9.61 -17.16
CA TRP A 619 -6.57 -8.25 -17.02
C TRP A 619 -6.05 -7.29 -18.09
N GLY A 620 -5.24 -7.78 -19.02
CA GLY A 620 -4.72 -6.98 -20.11
C GLY A 620 -5.85 -6.47 -21.01
N VAL A 621 -5.87 -5.15 -21.20
CA VAL A 621 -6.76 -4.48 -22.15
C VAL A 621 -5.90 -3.97 -23.30
N ASN A 622 -6.29 -4.30 -24.54
CA ASN A 622 -5.57 -3.81 -25.70
C ASN A 622 -5.72 -2.28 -25.82
N ILE A 623 -4.59 -1.58 -25.96
CA ILE A 623 -4.55 -0.14 -26.13
C ILE A 623 -4.51 0.16 -27.63
N ASP A 624 -5.51 0.90 -28.12
CA ASP A 624 -5.61 1.23 -29.54
C ASP A 624 -4.43 2.10 -30.02
N ALA A 625 -4.01 1.89 -31.27
CA ALA A 625 -2.93 2.65 -31.90
C ALA A 625 -3.22 4.17 -31.97
N THR A 626 -4.48 4.58 -31.93
CA THR A 626 -4.94 5.98 -31.94
C THR A 626 -4.87 6.68 -30.58
N VAL A 627 -4.76 5.94 -29.47
CA VAL A 627 -4.63 6.53 -28.12
C VAL A 627 -3.35 7.39 -28.06
N SER A 628 -3.41 8.59 -27.48
CA SER A 628 -2.22 9.43 -27.31
C SER A 628 -1.23 8.79 -26.32
N ASP A 629 0.07 8.97 -26.55
CA ASP A 629 1.16 8.61 -25.63
C ASP A 629 1.62 9.79 -24.75
N ALA A 630 0.80 10.84 -24.61
CA ALA A 630 1.10 11.99 -23.77
C ALA A 630 1.17 11.64 -22.27
N GLY A 631 0.38 10.65 -21.84
CA GLY A 631 0.26 10.23 -20.43
C GLY A 631 -0.49 11.25 -19.57
N GLU A 632 -0.26 11.19 -18.26
CA GLU A 632 -0.84 12.13 -17.31
C GLU A 632 -0.29 13.56 -17.52
N PRO A 633 -1.12 14.62 -17.38
CA PRO A 633 -0.65 16.00 -17.43
C PRO A 633 0.50 16.26 -16.45
N ASN A 634 1.49 17.02 -16.93
CA ASN A 634 2.60 17.49 -16.11
C ASN A 634 2.18 18.76 -15.36
N TYR A 635 1.83 18.63 -14.09
CA TYR A 635 1.48 19.79 -13.26
C TYR A 635 2.75 20.52 -12.80
N GLY A 636 2.75 21.85 -12.86
CA GLY A 636 3.86 22.68 -12.39
C GLY A 636 4.00 22.71 -10.87
N THR A 637 2.95 22.35 -10.13
CA THR A 637 3.00 22.18 -8.68
C THR A 637 2.13 21.00 -8.25
N VAL A 638 2.68 20.13 -7.40
CA VAL A 638 1.98 18.98 -6.82
C VAL A 638 2.30 18.87 -5.33
N LYS A 639 1.52 18.10 -4.58
CA LYS A 639 1.70 17.96 -3.13
C LYS A 639 1.32 16.58 -2.62
N ALA A 640 1.76 16.30 -1.39
CA ALA A 640 1.27 15.24 -0.53
C ALA A 640 1.08 15.81 0.88
N THR A 641 -0.15 16.21 1.20
CA THR A 641 -0.50 16.97 2.41
C THR A 641 -0.23 16.18 3.67
N HIS A 642 -0.43 14.85 3.65
CA HIS A 642 -0.12 13.99 4.81
C HIS A 642 1.37 14.03 5.19
N ALA A 643 2.25 14.28 4.24
CA ALA A 643 3.69 14.39 4.43
C ALA A 643 4.18 15.85 4.53
N GLY A 644 3.27 16.82 4.41
CA GLY A 644 3.62 18.22 4.29
C GLY A 644 4.51 18.51 3.08
N VAL A 645 4.43 17.71 2.02
CA VAL A 645 5.29 17.85 0.83
C VAL A 645 4.63 18.75 -0.21
N VAL A 646 5.39 19.69 -0.76
CA VAL A 646 5.09 20.42 -2.01
C VAL A 646 6.25 20.27 -2.97
N MET A 647 5.95 20.10 -4.25
CA MET A 647 6.92 20.02 -5.32
C MET A 647 6.58 21.03 -6.39
N GLN A 648 7.59 21.75 -6.89
CA GLN A 648 7.46 22.62 -8.06
C GLN A 648 8.36 22.17 -9.19
N LYS A 649 7.86 22.34 -10.42
CA LYS A 649 8.50 21.89 -11.65
C LYS A 649 8.43 22.97 -12.72
N ASN A 650 9.51 23.10 -13.46
CA ASN A 650 9.62 23.95 -14.63
C ASN A 650 10.32 23.18 -15.75
N TYR A 651 9.51 22.69 -16.68
CA TYR A 651 9.97 22.08 -17.92
C TYR A 651 10.31 23.19 -18.92
N SER A 652 11.55 23.17 -19.41
CA SER A 652 12.05 24.10 -20.42
C SER A 652 11.53 23.81 -21.84
N GLY A 653 11.12 22.56 -22.09
CA GLY A 653 10.80 22.06 -23.43
C GLY A 653 12.04 21.80 -24.30
N VAL A 654 13.25 21.97 -23.76
CA VAL A 654 14.53 21.76 -24.44
C VAL A 654 15.40 20.86 -23.58
N ASP A 655 15.44 19.56 -23.90
CA ASP A 655 16.17 18.56 -23.11
C ASP A 655 15.90 18.70 -21.61
N ASP A 656 14.66 18.44 -21.20
CA ASP A 656 14.22 18.63 -19.82
C ASP A 656 14.95 17.74 -18.82
N GLN A 657 15.58 16.65 -19.27
CA GLN A 657 16.48 15.90 -18.42
C GLN A 657 17.68 16.77 -18.03
N GLN A 658 18.32 17.46 -18.97
CA GLN A 658 19.43 18.35 -18.62
C GLN A 658 18.97 19.69 -18.01
N ASN A 659 17.97 20.32 -18.61
CA ASN A 659 17.61 21.72 -18.35
C ASN A 659 16.35 21.90 -17.48
N GLY A 660 15.66 20.81 -17.15
CA GLY A 660 14.51 20.84 -16.25
C GLY A 660 14.92 21.32 -14.86
N LEU A 661 14.07 22.15 -14.26
CA LEU A 661 14.24 22.59 -12.87
C LEU A 661 13.07 22.07 -12.06
N MET A 662 13.36 21.46 -10.92
CA MET A 662 12.38 20.92 -10.00
C MET A 662 12.95 20.94 -8.59
N TYR A 663 12.10 21.23 -7.61
CA TYR A 663 12.42 21.04 -6.21
C TYR A 663 11.23 20.45 -5.47
N TYR A 664 11.46 19.81 -4.34
CA TYR A 664 10.42 19.58 -3.34
C TYR A 664 10.88 20.07 -1.97
N THR A 665 9.91 20.42 -1.13
CA THR A 665 10.09 20.70 0.29
C THR A 665 9.03 19.95 1.12
N GLY A 666 9.40 19.48 2.31
CA GLY A 666 8.49 18.73 3.20
C GLY A 666 9.19 18.06 4.38
N GLY A 667 8.46 17.21 5.13
CA GLY A 667 9.01 16.55 6.33
C GLY A 667 8.04 16.30 7.50
N GLY A 668 6.74 16.11 7.26
CA GLY A 668 5.72 15.92 8.32
C GLY A 668 5.67 14.51 8.94
N THR A 669 4.76 14.29 9.90
CA THR A 669 4.59 12.96 10.54
C THR A 669 3.74 12.02 9.67
N TYR A 670 4.33 10.89 9.28
CA TYR A 670 3.67 9.77 8.61
C TYR A 670 4.44 8.46 8.90
N VAL A 671 3.98 7.31 8.40
CA VAL A 671 4.72 6.04 8.56
C VAL A 671 5.83 5.97 7.52
N HIS A 672 7.01 5.50 7.92
CA HIS A 672 8.25 5.56 7.15
C HIS A 672 8.73 7.00 6.88
N THR A 673 8.48 7.91 7.83
CA THR A 673 8.91 9.32 7.74
C THR A 673 10.31 9.52 8.32
N HIS A 674 10.94 10.64 8.00
CA HIS A 674 12.19 11.11 8.60
C HIS A 674 11.93 12.37 9.44
N ALA A 675 12.78 12.62 10.43
CA ALA A 675 12.77 13.90 11.13
C ALA A 675 13.64 14.91 10.37
N SER A 676 13.06 15.54 9.35
CA SER A 676 13.79 16.36 8.37
C SER A 676 13.59 17.87 8.53
N GLY A 677 12.62 18.30 9.35
CA GLY A 677 12.19 19.70 9.39
C GLY A 677 11.61 20.13 8.02
N LEU A 678 11.79 21.39 7.64
CA LEU A 678 11.46 21.85 6.28
C LEU A 678 12.61 21.48 5.31
N ASP A 679 12.65 20.22 4.87
CA ASP A 679 13.68 19.73 3.93
C ASP A 679 13.58 20.39 2.54
N LEU A 680 14.65 20.30 1.75
CA LEU A 680 14.71 20.71 0.34
C LEU A 680 15.49 19.70 -0.48
N GLU A 681 14.90 19.22 -1.55
CA GLU A 681 15.63 18.53 -2.61
C GLU A 681 15.54 19.30 -3.91
N ILE A 682 16.66 19.45 -4.62
CA ILE A 682 16.69 20.15 -5.91
C ILE A 682 17.23 19.27 -7.03
N TYR A 683 16.63 19.43 -8.21
CA TYR A 683 17.00 18.78 -9.45
C TYR A 683 17.61 19.76 -10.45
N GLY A 684 18.55 19.32 -11.27
CA GLY A 684 19.06 20.09 -12.40
C GLY A 684 20.32 19.46 -12.98
N ALA A 685 20.66 19.86 -14.21
CA ALA A 685 21.78 19.30 -14.95
C ALA A 685 21.73 17.76 -15.09
N GLY A 686 20.54 17.15 -15.14
CA GLY A 686 20.37 15.69 -15.20
C GLY A 686 20.31 14.96 -13.85
N TYR A 687 20.57 15.66 -12.74
CA TYR A 687 20.72 15.06 -11.41
C TYR A 687 19.67 15.54 -10.43
N VAL A 688 19.36 14.69 -9.44
CA VAL A 688 18.92 15.17 -8.12
C VAL A 688 20.18 15.74 -7.44
N ILE A 689 20.52 16.98 -7.78
CA ILE A 689 21.85 17.56 -7.57
C ILE A 689 22.08 18.07 -6.15
N GLY A 690 21.02 18.44 -5.45
CA GLY A 690 21.02 18.68 -4.01
C GLY A 690 20.04 17.70 -3.35
N PRO A 691 20.46 16.45 -3.12
CA PRO A 691 19.57 15.37 -2.73
C PRO A 691 19.28 15.35 -1.22
N ASP A 692 18.15 14.78 -0.88
CA ASP A 692 17.90 14.15 0.41
C ASP A 692 18.65 12.81 0.54
N TYR A 693 18.96 12.34 1.76
CA TYR A 693 19.68 11.08 1.95
C TYR A 693 18.95 9.83 1.38
N GLY A 694 17.63 9.71 1.58
CA GLY A 694 16.84 8.51 1.25
C GLY A 694 16.85 7.41 2.32
N ASP A 695 16.66 6.15 1.91
CA ASP A 695 16.50 5.00 2.81
C ASP A 695 17.82 4.24 3.11
N ASP A 696 17.88 3.54 4.25
CA ASP A 696 18.95 2.57 4.56
C ASP A 696 18.38 1.35 5.30
N SER A 697 19.22 0.36 5.57
CA SER A 697 18.79 -0.88 6.21
C SER A 697 18.23 -0.62 7.60
N TYR A 698 16.94 -0.91 7.77
CA TYR A 698 16.23 -0.71 9.03
C TYR A 698 16.88 -1.36 10.24
N GLY A 699 16.87 -0.64 11.36
CA GLY A 699 17.50 -1.05 12.61
C GLY A 699 19.03 -0.99 12.60
N SER A 700 19.67 -0.58 11.50
CA SER A 700 21.10 -0.26 11.48
C SER A 700 21.37 1.09 12.14
N ASP A 701 22.60 1.29 12.62
CA ASP A 701 23.01 2.57 13.22
C ASP A 701 22.89 3.74 12.23
N ILE A 702 23.27 3.54 10.97
CA ILE A 702 23.16 4.58 9.95
C ILE A 702 21.70 4.98 9.72
N HIS A 703 20.78 4.01 9.68
CA HIS A 703 19.36 4.29 9.57
C HIS A 703 18.84 5.05 10.81
N GLU A 704 19.05 4.48 12.00
CA GLU A 704 18.41 4.97 13.22
C GLU A 704 19.01 6.27 13.79
N GLN A 705 20.26 6.58 13.45
CA GLN A 705 21.02 7.70 14.02
C GLN A 705 21.31 8.82 13.00
N TYR A 706 21.31 8.53 11.69
CA TYR A 706 21.63 9.51 10.65
C TYR A 706 20.48 9.70 9.65
N ALA A 707 20.14 8.67 8.87
CA ALA A 707 19.24 8.76 7.72
C ALA A 707 17.89 9.42 8.05
N VAL A 708 17.37 9.14 9.25
CA VAL A 708 16.06 9.65 9.70
C VAL A 708 16.13 10.91 10.57
N SER A 709 17.29 11.58 10.63
CA SER A 709 17.54 12.74 11.51
C SER A 709 17.98 13.98 10.72
N TYR A 710 17.66 15.18 11.24
CA TYR A 710 17.86 16.48 10.59
C TYR A 710 19.16 16.66 9.81
N ALA A 711 20.27 16.11 10.30
CA ALA A 711 21.57 16.24 9.64
C ALA A 711 21.72 15.49 8.32
N ALA A 712 20.84 14.53 8.00
CA ALA A 712 20.79 13.87 6.70
C ALA A 712 19.99 14.65 5.65
N HIS A 713 19.40 15.79 6.04
CA HIS A 713 18.46 16.57 5.25
C HIS A 713 18.98 17.99 4.99
N ASN A 714 18.43 18.66 3.98
CA ASN A 714 18.80 20.02 3.58
C ASN A 714 17.93 21.03 4.33
N THR A 715 18.17 21.19 5.62
CA THR A 715 17.27 21.87 6.55
C THR A 715 18.01 22.86 7.48
N ILE A 716 17.33 23.42 8.48
CA ILE A 716 17.96 24.19 9.57
C ILE A 716 17.99 23.37 10.86
N ILE A 717 19.18 23.22 11.43
CA ILE A 717 19.39 22.70 12.79
C ILE A 717 19.52 23.88 13.74
N VAL A 718 18.71 23.91 14.80
CA VAL A 718 18.70 24.99 15.79
C VAL A 718 19.51 24.57 17.02
N ASN A 719 20.44 25.42 17.45
CA ASN A 719 21.29 25.23 18.61
C ASN A 719 22.07 23.89 18.64
N GLY A 720 22.18 23.20 17.49
CA GLY A 720 22.79 21.88 17.41
C GLY A 720 22.02 20.75 18.10
N ALA A 721 20.70 20.92 18.29
CA ALA A 721 19.89 20.01 19.12
C ALA A 721 18.56 19.57 18.49
N SER A 722 18.27 19.94 17.22
CA SER A 722 17.04 19.53 16.54
C SER A 722 16.88 18.00 16.50
N GLY A 723 15.68 17.52 16.77
CA GLY A 723 15.39 16.11 16.93
C GLY A 723 13.93 15.74 16.66
N ARG A 724 13.61 14.49 16.93
CA ARG A 724 12.30 13.86 16.74
C ARG A 724 11.60 13.71 18.08
N GLY A 725 10.27 13.79 18.08
CA GLY A 725 9.45 13.69 19.29
C GLY A 725 9.59 12.38 20.04
N THR A 726 9.05 12.34 21.26
CA THR A 726 9.16 11.18 22.17
C THR A 726 8.59 9.90 21.55
N LYS A 727 9.16 8.74 21.90
CA LYS A 727 8.57 7.45 21.51
C LYS A 727 7.18 7.32 22.13
N THR A 728 6.16 7.02 21.33
CA THR A 728 4.87 6.56 21.83
C THR A 728 4.85 5.03 21.91
N GLU A 729 4.11 4.45 22.87
CA GLU A 729 4.03 3.00 23.02
C GLU A 729 3.41 2.35 21.77
N GLY A 730 4.09 1.33 21.22
CA GLY A 730 3.71 0.69 19.95
C GLY A 730 4.22 1.40 18.69
N ASN A 731 4.83 2.57 18.84
CA ASN A 731 5.42 3.32 17.74
C ASN A 731 6.84 2.82 17.45
N SER A 732 6.91 1.85 16.54
CA SER A 732 8.14 1.26 16.04
C SER A 732 9.02 2.29 15.30
N THR A 733 10.27 1.90 15.00
CA THR A 733 11.37 2.65 14.34
C THR A 733 11.03 3.51 13.10
N TRP A 734 9.79 3.48 12.60
CA TRP A 734 9.35 4.04 11.32
C TRP A 734 8.43 5.25 11.43
N GLN A 735 7.90 5.63 12.59
CA GLN A 735 7.19 6.91 12.73
C GLN A 735 8.04 7.88 13.55
N ASN A 736 8.71 8.79 12.84
CA ASN A 736 9.35 9.93 13.47
C ASN A 736 8.29 11.00 13.70
N ILE A 737 8.19 11.45 14.96
CA ILE A 737 7.21 12.45 15.35
C ILE A 737 7.82 13.83 15.09
N VAL A 738 7.14 14.58 14.25
CA VAL A 738 7.44 15.95 13.81
C VAL A 738 6.12 16.70 13.64
N ASP A 739 6.10 17.99 13.96
CA ASP A 739 4.87 18.75 13.78
C ASP A 739 4.49 18.92 12.30
N PRO A 740 3.19 19.06 11.98
CA PRO A 740 2.74 19.20 10.60
C PRO A 740 3.35 20.42 9.90
N ILE A 741 3.79 20.21 8.66
CA ILE A 741 4.23 21.28 7.77
C ILE A 741 3.05 21.75 6.92
N VAL A 742 2.80 23.06 6.90
CA VAL A 742 1.66 23.66 6.21
C VAL A 742 2.12 24.45 4.99
N LEU A 743 1.54 24.17 3.83
CA LEU A 743 1.68 25.01 2.64
C LEU A 743 0.91 26.33 2.84
N GLN A 744 1.62 27.44 2.97
CA GLN A 744 1.04 28.77 3.18
C GLN A 744 0.58 29.39 1.86
N ALA A 745 1.42 29.30 0.83
CA ALA A 745 1.11 29.84 -0.49
C ALA A 745 1.94 29.13 -1.56
N SER A 746 1.41 29.05 -2.78
CA SER A 746 2.19 28.72 -3.97
C SER A 746 1.57 29.33 -5.21
N GLU A 747 2.41 29.66 -6.18
CA GLU A 747 1.99 29.89 -7.56
C GLU A 747 2.93 29.10 -8.49
N PRO A 748 2.37 28.24 -9.35
CA PRO A 748 0.96 27.88 -9.41
C PRO A 748 0.46 27.19 -8.13
N LYS A 749 -0.85 27.28 -7.88
CA LYS A 749 -1.52 26.43 -6.89
C LYS A 749 -1.34 24.96 -7.30
N PRO A 750 -1.31 23.98 -6.37
CA PRO A 750 -1.25 22.56 -6.74
C PRO A 750 -2.30 22.22 -7.81
N TYR A 751 -1.84 21.50 -8.85
CA TYR A 751 -2.62 21.04 -10.00
C TYR A 751 -3.18 22.13 -10.93
N ALA A 752 -2.83 23.40 -10.71
CA ALA A 752 -3.21 24.51 -11.58
C ALA A 752 -2.11 24.85 -12.61
N ASN A 753 -2.52 25.54 -13.68
CA ASN A 753 -1.60 26.13 -14.64
C ASN A 753 -0.92 27.37 -14.05
N SER A 754 0.33 27.62 -14.43
CA SER A 754 1.04 28.83 -14.04
C SER A 754 0.57 30.06 -14.82
N ILE A 755 0.64 31.22 -14.18
CA ILE A 755 0.37 32.51 -14.84
C ILE A 755 1.62 33.07 -15.54
N ALA A 756 2.80 32.54 -15.20
CA ALA A 756 4.08 32.91 -15.78
C ALA A 756 4.90 31.64 -16.08
N ALA A 757 5.56 31.63 -17.25
CA ALA A 757 6.44 30.52 -17.64
C ALA A 757 7.79 30.53 -16.89
N ASN A 758 8.21 31.71 -16.41
CA ASN A 758 9.55 31.91 -15.89
C ASN A 758 9.65 31.95 -14.36
N PHE A 759 8.51 32.03 -13.67
CA PHE A 759 8.46 32.26 -12.24
C PHE A 759 7.47 31.28 -11.62
N SER A 760 7.90 30.65 -10.53
CA SER A 760 7.03 29.92 -9.62
C SER A 760 7.59 30.06 -8.21
N PHE A 761 6.74 29.93 -7.20
CA PHE A 761 7.20 29.86 -5.82
C PHE A 761 6.27 29.01 -4.95
N SER A 762 6.80 28.54 -3.83
CA SER A 762 6.00 28.01 -2.73
C SER A 762 6.59 28.46 -1.39
N THR A 763 5.72 28.64 -0.40
CA THR A 763 6.09 28.96 0.98
C THR A 763 5.44 27.96 1.91
N GLN A 764 6.24 27.33 2.76
CA GLN A 764 5.78 26.43 3.81
C GLN A 764 6.15 26.97 5.20
N PHE A 765 5.36 26.57 6.18
CA PHE A 765 5.54 26.93 7.58
C PHE A 765 5.51 25.68 8.46
N LEU A 766 6.38 25.69 9.47
CA LEU A 766 6.51 24.67 10.49
C LEU A 766 6.47 25.36 11.86
N ASP A 767 5.46 25.02 12.65
CA ASP A 767 5.32 25.36 14.07
C ASP A 767 5.78 24.14 14.88
N ASP A 768 7.08 24.06 15.15
CA ASP A 768 7.72 22.88 15.74
C ASP A 768 7.81 23.04 17.26
N ASN A 769 6.79 22.50 17.94
CA ASN A 769 6.70 22.44 19.40
C ASN A 769 7.62 21.38 20.00
N ILE A 770 8.22 20.51 19.18
CA ILE A 770 9.16 19.48 19.64
C ILE A 770 10.54 20.10 19.84
N ASN A 771 10.94 20.99 18.92
CA ASN A 771 12.24 21.66 18.93
C ASN A 771 12.16 23.12 19.36
N ASP A 772 11.00 23.59 19.81
CA ASP A 772 10.74 24.97 20.24
C ASP A 772 11.18 25.99 19.17
N VAL A 773 10.74 25.80 17.92
CA VAL A 773 11.13 26.63 16.78
C VAL A 773 9.98 26.91 15.83
N ASN A 774 9.88 28.16 15.38
CA ASN A 774 9.09 28.55 14.23
C ASN A 774 9.99 28.67 12.99
N GLN A 775 9.60 28.01 11.91
CA GLN A 775 10.34 28.00 10.67
C GLN A 775 9.44 28.29 9.47
N GLN A 776 9.95 29.08 8.53
CA GLN A 776 9.28 29.34 7.25
C GLN A 776 10.29 29.25 6.12
N ARG A 777 9.97 28.46 5.10
CA ARG A 777 10.83 28.32 3.92
C ARG A 777 10.08 28.76 2.68
N THR A 778 10.68 29.65 1.90
CA THR A 778 10.15 30.10 0.62
C THR A 778 11.13 29.73 -0.48
N ASN A 779 10.68 28.90 -1.40
CA ASN A 779 11.45 28.42 -2.54
C ASN A 779 10.84 28.95 -3.84
N SER A 780 11.69 29.32 -4.79
CA SER A 780 11.23 29.81 -6.09
C SER A 780 12.09 29.29 -7.22
N ILE A 781 11.48 28.96 -8.36
CA ILE A 781 12.18 28.71 -9.62
C ILE A 781 12.14 29.98 -10.44
N ILE A 782 13.33 30.45 -10.84
CA ILE A 782 13.51 31.60 -11.72
C ILE A 782 14.23 31.14 -12.99
N ARG A 783 13.47 31.00 -14.08
CA ARG A 783 14.00 30.62 -15.40
C ARG A 783 14.54 31.85 -16.11
N THR A 784 15.77 31.81 -16.62
CA THR A 784 16.42 32.94 -17.32
C THR A 784 16.55 32.71 -18.83
N SER A 785 16.60 31.46 -19.27
CA SER A 785 16.48 31.05 -20.69
C SER A 785 16.01 29.59 -20.77
N ALA A 786 15.80 29.04 -21.96
CA ALA A 786 15.47 27.62 -22.12
C ALA A 786 16.52 26.66 -21.49
N THR A 787 17.77 27.09 -21.33
CA THR A 787 18.88 26.24 -20.84
C THR A 787 19.52 26.76 -19.56
N SER A 788 18.95 27.80 -18.93
CA SER A 788 19.47 28.35 -17.68
C SER A 788 18.37 28.88 -16.77
N GLY A 789 18.59 28.79 -15.48
CA GLY A 789 17.70 29.25 -14.44
C GLY A 789 18.25 28.83 -13.08
N TYR A 790 17.65 29.35 -12.02
CA TYR A 790 18.15 29.13 -10.67
C TYR A 790 16.99 29.03 -9.68
N TYR A 791 17.28 28.45 -8.53
CA TYR A 791 16.39 28.45 -7.37
C TYR A 791 16.75 29.58 -6.44
N ILE A 792 15.76 30.16 -5.79
CA ILE A 792 15.96 31.01 -4.60
C ILE A 792 15.41 30.24 -3.41
N ASP A 793 16.18 30.19 -2.34
CA ASP A 793 15.76 29.69 -1.04
C ASP A 793 15.88 30.80 0.01
N VAL A 794 14.75 31.19 0.60
CA VAL A 794 14.67 32.12 1.72
C VAL A 794 14.15 31.34 2.92
N PHE A 795 15.04 31.04 3.87
CA PHE A 795 14.75 30.18 5.01
C PHE A 795 14.83 30.98 6.32
N ARG A 796 13.65 31.21 6.91
CA ARG A 796 13.44 31.87 8.19
C ARG A 796 13.38 30.86 9.33
N SER A 797 14.04 31.18 10.44
CA SER A 797 14.00 30.35 11.64
C SER A 797 14.16 31.19 12.90
N VAL A 798 13.35 30.93 13.92
CA VAL A 798 13.44 31.55 15.24
C VAL A 798 13.07 30.54 16.32
N SER A 799 13.93 30.36 17.31
CA SER A 799 13.60 29.58 18.50
C SER A 799 12.67 30.37 19.41
N THR A 800 11.67 29.71 19.97
CA THR A 800 10.75 30.27 20.99
C THR A 800 11.37 30.29 22.38
N THR A 801 12.52 29.64 22.58
CA THR A 801 13.26 29.62 23.85
C THR A 801 14.55 30.43 23.77
N THR A 802 15.61 29.89 23.16
CA THR A 802 16.94 30.52 23.09
C THR A 802 17.48 30.48 21.66
N ASN A 803 17.90 31.64 21.14
CA ASN A 803 18.48 31.76 19.80
C ASN A 803 20.01 31.84 19.88
N ASN A 804 20.71 30.74 20.22
CA ASN A 804 22.18 30.76 20.26
C ASN A 804 22.75 30.81 18.85
N PHE A 805 22.34 29.86 18.01
CA PHE A 805 22.70 29.82 16.59
C PHE A 805 21.75 28.93 15.80
N HIS A 806 21.70 29.16 14.49
CA HIS A 806 20.98 28.36 13.52
C HIS A 806 21.97 27.92 12.45
N ASP A 807 21.97 26.64 12.11
CA ASP A 807 22.82 26.05 11.07
C ASP A 807 21.94 25.65 9.89
N TYR A 808 22.10 26.36 8.78
CA TYR A 808 21.55 25.95 7.48
C TYR A 808 22.45 24.88 6.89
N VAL A 809 21.92 23.68 6.64
CA VAL A 809 22.64 22.51 6.12
C VAL A 809 22.21 22.24 4.69
N PHE A 810 23.17 21.96 3.80
CA PHE A 810 22.91 21.57 2.42
C PHE A 810 23.90 20.51 1.94
N HIS A 811 23.38 19.46 1.34
CA HIS A 811 24.07 18.35 0.71
C HIS A 811 24.03 18.58 -0.81
N GLY A 812 25.20 18.57 -1.43
CA GLY A 812 25.33 18.70 -2.89
C GLY A 812 26.11 17.53 -3.46
N LEU A 813 25.67 17.03 -4.60
CA LEU A 813 26.48 16.07 -5.36
C LEU A 813 27.71 16.77 -5.93
N GLY A 814 28.86 16.13 -5.81
CA GLY A 814 30.09 16.62 -6.42
C GLY A 814 31.32 15.89 -5.92
N ASP A 815 32.35 15.85 -6.75
CA ASP A 815 33.67 15.33 -6.40
C ASP A 815 34.49 16.35 -5.60
N ASN A 816 34.11 17.62 -5.68
CA ASN A 816 34.80 18.72 -5.03
C ASN A 816 33.81 19.86 -4.70
N LEU A 817 34.01 20.51 -3.56
CA LEU A 817 33.28 21.69 -3.11
C LEU A 817 34.26 22.86 -2.91
N GLN A 818 34.03 23.96 -3.63
CA GLN A 818 34.85 25.17 -3.54
C GLN A 818 34.03 26.32 -2.97
N LEU A 819 34.55 27.03 -1.97
CA LEU A 819 33.96 28.27 -1.45
C LEU A 819 34.86 29.46 -1.80
N LYS A 820 34.28 30.57 -2.22
CA LYS A 820 34.98 31.81 -2.57
C LYS A 820 34.30 33.06 -2.02
N THR A 821 35.09 34.11 -1.84
CA THR A 821 34.65 35.49 -1.61
C THR A 821 35.12 36.34 -2.80
N GLY A 822 34.20 36.66 -3.71
CA GLY A 822 34.58 37.12 -5.06
C GLY A 822 35.36 36.01 -5.78
N ASP A 823 36.51 36.34 -6.38
CA ASP A 823 37.36 35.37 -7.07
C ASP A 823 38.37 34.64 -6.15
N ILE A 824 38.39 35.00 -4.86
CA ILE A 824 39.39 34.50 -3.90
C ILE A 824 38.82 33.30 -3.14
N PRO A 825 39.51 32.15 -3.08
CA PRO A 825 39.12 31.04 -2.22
C PRO A 825 38.91 31.47 -0.77
N LEU A 826 37.81 31.04 -0.16
CA LEU A 826 37.53 31.30 1.24
C LEU A 826 38.51 30.51 2.10
N ASN A 827 39.13 31.16 3.08
CA ASN A 827 40.06 30.48 3.99
C ASN A 827 39.28 29.63 4.98
N LEU A 828 39.49 28.31 4.93
CA LEU A 828 38.85 27.31 5.81
C LEU A 828 39.92 26.61 6.65
N SER A 829 39.68 26.49 7.95
CA SER A 829 40.57 25.78 8.88
C SER A 829 39.91 24.50 9.38
N ALA A 830 40.70 23.43 9.55
CA ALA A 830 40.21 22.17 10.11
C ALA A 830 39.53 22.42 11.47
N SER A 831 38.31 21.88 11.61
CA SER A 831 37.44 22.08 12.77
C SER A 831 36.74 20.77 13.13
N PRO A 832 37.48 19.71 13.51
CA PRO A 832 36.93 18.36 13.72
C PRO A 832 35.85 18.30 14.81
N ASN A 833 35.85 19.26 15.74
CA ASN A 833 34.87 19.34 16.83
C ASN A 833 33.62 20.16 16.49
N ARG A 834 33.49 20.70 15.26
CA ARG A 834 32.39 21.60 14.87
C ARG A 834 31.00 20.97 15.02
N PHE A 835 30.88 19.69 14.66
CA PHE A 835 29.63 18.91 14.65
C PHE A 835 29.66 17.77 15.67
N GLN A 836 30.53 17.88 16.68
CA GLN A 836 30.59 16.94 17.80
C GLN A 836 29.66 17.45 18.90
N ASN A 837 28.51 16.79 19.09
CA ASN A 837 27.53 17.17 20.12
C ASN A 837 27.10 15.96 20.96
N ASP A 838 28.01 15.29 21.67
CA ASP A 838 27.54 14.26 22.61
C ASP A 838 26.89 14.87 23.85
N ILE A 839 25.57 15.08 23.77
CA ILE A 839 24.73 15.56 24.87
C ILE A 839 24.12 14.41 25.67
N GLY A 840 24.54 13.16 25.41
CA GLY A 840 24.00 11.97 26.10
C GLY A 840 22.62 11.53 25.62
N ASP A 841 22.21 11.92 24.41
CA ASP A 841 20.90 11.54 23.86
C ASP A 841 20.90 10.11 23.30
N ASP A 842 19.79 9.39 23.55
CA ASP A 842 19.67 7.96 23.21
C ASP A 842 19.55 7.70 21.71
N ARG A 843 19.08 8.69 20.94
CA ARG A 843 18.80 8.58 19.49
C ARG A 843 19.87 9.24 18.60
N LYS A 844 20.93 9.78 19.19
CA LYS A 844 22.11 10.42 18.54
C LYS A 844 21.76 11.56 17.56
N GLN A 845 20.74 12.34 17.88
CA GLN A 845 20.27 13.49 17.13
C GLN A 845 21.19 14.72 17.32
N PRO A 846 21.28 15.63 16.34
CA PRO A 846 20.57 15.66 15.05
C PRO A 846 21.16 14.72 13.99
N GLY A 847 22.14 13.88 14.32
CA GLY A 847 22.78 12.95 13.38
C GLY A 847 24.08 13.46 12.74
N TRP A 848 24.45 14.74 12.89
CA TRP A 848 25.64 15.33 12.25
C TRP A 848 26.99 14.77 12.76
N ARG A 849 26.98 13.85 13.73
CA ARG A 849 28.16 13.11 14.20
C ARG A 849 28.76 12.24 13.09
N TRP A 850 27.95 11.94 12.07
CA TRP A 850 28.36 11.26 10.86
C TRP A 850 29.10 12.15 9.87
N PHE A 851 29.17 13.46 10.11
CA PHE A 851 29.98 14.37 9.30
C PHE A 851 31.47 14.21 9.63
N SER A 852 32.28 14.20 8.59
CA SER A 852 33.74 14.09 8.65
C SER A 852 34.42 15.23 7.87
N ASP A 853 35.74 15.37 8.02
CA ASP A 853 36.56 16.41 7.37
C ASP A 853 36.01 17.85 7.49
N ALA A 854 35.41 18.16 8.65
CA ALA A 854 34.82 19.47 8.88
C ALA A 854 35.89 20.57 8.86
N LYS A 855 35.70 21.58 8.01
CA LYS A 855 36.54 22.79 7.92
C LYS A 855 35.66 24.02 7.98
N THR A 856 36.07 25.04 8.73
CA THR A 856 35.24 26.22 9.02
C THR A 856 36.00 27.52 8.75
N SER A 857 35.30 28.53 8.22
CA SER A 857 35.80 29.87 8.01
C SER A 857 35.76 30.70 9.30
N ALA A 858 36.53 31.79 9.35
CA ALA A 858 36.19 32.88 10.27
C ALA A 858 34.81 33.48 9.90
N SER A 859 34.14 34.10 10.86
CA SER A 859 32.91 34.84 10.58
C SER A 859 33.16 35.96 9.57
N THR A 860 32.30 36.07 8.56
CA THR A 860 32.40 37.07 7.50
C THR A 860 31.03 37.56 7.09
N ASN A 861 30.95 38.84 6.68
CA ASN A 861 29.77 39.46 6.09
C ASN A 861 29.91 39.65 4.56
N ASN A 862 30.96 39.11 3.95
CA ASN A 862 31.12 39.16 2.51
C ASN A 862 30.09 38.27 1.80
N ALA A 863 29.80 38.58 0.54
CA ALA A 863 29.10 37.64 -0.32
C ALA A 863 29.98 36.41 -0.56
N ILE A 864 29.37 35.23 -0.54
CA ILE A 864 30.05 33.94 -0.72
C ILE A 864 29.47 33.24 -1.94
N THR A 865 30.33 32.62 -2.72
CA THR A 865 29.93 31.64 -3.73
C THR A 865 30.44 30.26 -3.33
N ALA A 866 29.64 29.23 -3.57
CA ALA A 866 30.06 27.84 -3.51
C ALA A 866 29.87 27.17 -4.88
N ARG A 867 30.71 26.19 -5.22
CA ARG A 867 30.57 25.40 -6.44
C ARG A 867 30.84 23.94 -6.15
N PHE A 868 29.89 23.09 -6.52
CA PHE A 868 30.04 21.64 -6.54
C PHE A 868 30.37 21.20 -7.97
N ASP A 869 31.46 20.45 -8.12
CA ASP A 869 31.96 19.99 -9.42
C ASP A 869 31.56 18.52 -9.63
N LEU A 870 30.71 18.23 -10.61
CA LEU A 870 30.33 16.86 -10.99
C LEU A 870 31.21 16.41 -12.17
N GLN A 871 32.33 15.72 -11.88
CA GLN A 871 33.35 15.41 -12.88
C GLN A 871 32.90 14.38 -13.92
N VAL A 872 31.90 13.54 -13.60
CA VAL A 872 31.44 12.48 -14.52
C VAL A 872 30.85 13.05 -15.80
N THR A 873 30.07 14.12 -15.70
CA THR A 873 29.41 14.78 -16.84
C THR A 873 29.95 16.18 -17.11
N ASN A 874 30.86 16.67 -16.27
CA ASN A 874 31.37 18.04 -16.30
C ASN A 874 30.25 19.08 -16.12
N ASP A 875 29.33 18.78 -15.20
CA ASP A 875 28.26 19.66 -14.74
C ASP A 875 28.61 20.27 -13.37
N TYR A 876 27.84 21.29 -12.97
CA TYR A 876 28.11 22.08 -11.78
C TYR A 876 26.82 22.48 -11.08
N LEU A 877 26.88 22.58 -9.74
CA LEU A 877 25.93 23.36 -8.96
C LEU A 877 26.64 24.60 -8.43
N HIS A 878 26.24 25.77 -8.91
CA HIS A 878 26.69 27.05 -8.36
C HIS A 878 25.74 27.49 -7.26
N VAL A 879 26.30 28.01 -6.17
CA VAL A 879 25.53 28.60 -5.07
C VAL A 879 26.03 30.02 -4.85
N ALA A 880 25.13 31.00 -4.89
CA ALA A 880 25.44 32.39 -4.56
C ALA A 880 24.71 32.80 -3.28
N ILE A 881 25.44 33.40 -2.35
CA ILE A 881 24.93 33.81 -1.04
C ILE A 881 25.23 35.30 -0.85
N PRO A 882 24.21 36.15 -0.70
CA PRO A 882 24.42 37.58 -0.53
C PRO A 882 25.12 37.89 0.80
N GLY A 883 25.97 38.91 0.75
CA GLY A 883 26.68 39.45 1.92
C GLY A 883 25.81 40.33 2.81
N GLY A 884 26.45 41.07 3.72
CA GLY A 884 25.80 42.00 4.65
C GLY A 884 25.43 41.41 6.01
N ILE A 885 25.38 40.08 6.14
CA ILE A 885 25.14 39.38 7.41
C ILE A 885 26.36 38.55 7.77
N ALA A 886 26.87 38.73 8.99
CA ALA A 886 27.98 37.94 9.52
C ALA A 886 27.56 36.48 9.73
N LYS A 887 28.24 35.56 9.03
CA LYS A 887 28.02 34.11 9.08
C LYS A 887 29.37 33.38 9.12
N GLU A 888 29.38 32.19 9.71
CA GLU A 888 30.47 31.23 9.54
C GLU A 888 30.06 30.19 8.50
N TYR A 889 31.02 29.77 7.68
CA TYR A 889 30.80 28.78 6.63
C TYR A 889 31.63 27.55 6.93
N SER A 890 31.00 26.38 6.86
CA SER A 890 31.68 25.11 7.03
C SER A 890 31.48 24.21 5.82
N THR A 891 32.51 23.42 5.50
CA THR A 891 32.42 22.27 4.59
C THR A 891 32.63 20.99 5.39
N ALA A 892 31.97 19.91 5.01
CA ALA A 892 32.19 18.58 5.56
C ALA A 892 31.84 17.51 4.53
N LEU A 893 32.09 16.24 4.87
CA LEU A 893 31.64 15.07 4.13
C LEU A 893 30.62 14.31 4.98
N SER A 894 29.51 13.90 4.38
CA SER A 894 28.53 13.00 4.98
C SER A 894 28.58 11.61 4.34
N PRO A 895 27.94 10.59 4.95
CA PRO A 895 27.76 9.29 4.32
C PRO A 895 27.18 9.39 2.89
N PRO A 896 27.45 8.41 2.01
CA PRO A 896 26.96 8.41 0.65
C PRO A 896 25.44 8.46 0.56
N THR A 897 24.92 9.45 -0.17
CA THR A 897 23.50 9.61 -0.44
C THR A 897 22.99 8.50 -1.36
N LYS A 898 21.80 7.96 -1.10
CA LYS A 898 21.39 6.70 -1.73
C LYS A 898 20.73 6.89 -3.08
N GLU A 899 21.02 5.96 -4.00
CA GLU A 899 20.38 5.81 -5.31
C GLU A 899 20.40 7.05 -6.22
N VAL A 900 21.31 7.99 -5.96
CA VAL A 900 21.63 9.09 -6.87
C VAL A 900 22.42 8.59 -8.08
N SER A 901 22.31 9.29 -9.20
CA SER A 901 22.83 8.83 -10.49
C SER A 901 24.36 8.90 -10.59
N ASN A 902 24.92 8.17 -11.57
CA ASN A 902 26.30 8.28 -12.04
C ASN A 902 27.39 7.97 -10.99
N GLY A 903 27.10 7.06 -10.04
CA GLY A 903 28.07 6.51 -9.10
C GLY A 903 28.35 7.39 -7.88
N TYR A 904 27.64 8.51 -7.72
CA TYR A 904 27.72 9.33 -6.51
C TYR A 904 27.10 8.67 -5.28
N ASP A 905 26.29 7.62 -5.48
CA ASP A 905 25.75 6.77 -4.42
C ASP A 905 26.79 5.90 -3.71
N ALA A 906 28.01 5.85 -4.23
CA ALA A 906 29.16 5.19 -3.64
C ALA A 906 30.21 6.18 -3.08
N LYS A 907 29.92 7.49 -3.08
CA LYS A 907 30.85 8.55 -2.64
C LYS A 907 30.26 9.32 -1.47
N ASP A 908 31.11 9.66 -0.51
CA ASP A 908 30.73 10.58 0.56
C ASP A 908 30.20 11.89 -0.05
N THR A 909 29.09 12.38 0.48
CA THR A 909 28.38 13.53 -0.09
C THR A 909 28.95 14.84 0.48
N GLN A 910 29.11 15.84 -0.38
CA GLN A 910 29.65 17.14 0.02
C GLN A 910 28.61 17.91 0.82
N VAL A 911 28.99 18.40 1.99
CA VAL A 911 28.12 19.18 2.88
C VAL A 911 28.62 20.61 2.97
N PHE A 912 27.69 21.53 2.83
CA PHE A 912 27.87 22.96 3.03
C PHE A 912 26.97 23.42 4.19
N VAL A 913 27.54 24.13 5.18
CA VAL A 913 26.80 24.66 6.33
C VAL A 913 27.02 26.16 6.50
N MET A 914 25.94 26.92 6.71
CA MET A 914 25.99 28.33 7.12
C MET A 914 25.51 28.47 8.56
N ARG A 915 26.39 28.89 9.46
CA ARG A 915 25.99 29.25 10.83
C ARG A 915 25.71 30.73 10.94
N LYS A 916 24.54 31.07 11.45
CA LYS A 916 24.20 32.42 11.94
C LYS A 916 24.02 32.37 13.46
N TYR A 917 24.64 33.30 14.18
CA TYR A 917 24.38 33.51 15.60
C TYR A 917 23.14 34.40 15.78
N GLY A 918 22.31 34.08 16.78
CA GLY A 918 20.98 34.67 16.91
C GLY A 918 19.96 34.07 15.94
N GLU A 919 18.74 34.61 15.96
CA GLU A 919 17.64 34.20 15.09
C GLU A 919 17.94 34.43 13.60
N ALA A 920 17.19 33.79 12.72
CA ALA A 920 17.26 33.97 11.28
C ALA A 920 15.88 34.29 10.67
N TRP A 921 15.00 35.00 11.37
CA TRP A 921 13.67 35.39 10.89
C TRP A 921 13.67 36.73 10.14
N ASN A 922 14.21 37.79 10.77
CA ASN A 922 14.33 39.12 10.13
C ASN A 922 15.54 39.21 9.19
N GLN A 923 16.55 38.39 9.47
CA GLN A 923 17.76 38.21 8.67
C GLN A 923 17.89 36.73 8.25
N PRO A 924 16.99 36.25 7.37
CA PRO A 924 16.96 34.86 6.91
C PRO A 924 18.24 34.42 6.21
N PHE A 925 18.41 33.11 6.15
CA PHE A 925 19.30 32.51 5.18
C PHE A 925 18.72 32.74 3.79
N VAL A 926 19.58 33.21 2.88
CA VAL A 926 19.25 33.39 1.47
C VAL A 926 20.33 32.68 0.67
N ALA A 927 19.93 31.71 -0.15
CA ALA A 927 20.82 30.98 -1.04
C ALA A 927 20.20 30.89 -2.44
N ILE A 928 21.03 31.08 -3.46
CA ILE A 928 20.62 31.02 -4.87
C ILE A 928 21.37 29.86 -5.51
N TYR A 929 20.65 28.86 -6.00
CA TYR A 929 21.20 27.63 -6.54
C TYR A 929 21.03 27.57 -8.06
N GLU A 930 22.13 27.50 -8.82
CA GLU A 930 22.12 27.42 -10.27
C GLU A 930 22.80 26.11 -10.73
N PRO A 931 22.02 25.07 -11.07
CA PRO A 931 22.52 23.93 -11.83
C PRO A 931 22.96 24.39 -13.23
N SER A 932 24.13 23.94 -13.70
CA SER A 932 24.70 24.42 -14.96
C SER A 932 25.63 23.39 -15.58
N ALA A 933 25.62 23.31 -16.92
CA ALA A 933 26.64 22.60 -17.70
C ALA A 933 27.94 23.40 -17.89
N ASN A 934 28.05 24.58 -17.28
CA ASN A 934 29.20 25.48 -17.43
C ASN A 934 29.90 25.71 -16.09
N ALA A 935 31.24 25.71 -16.14
CA ALA A 935 32.10 25.96 -14.98
C ALA A 935 31.97 27.37 -14.40
N GLU A 936 31.45 28.30 -15.20
CA GLU A 936 31.14 29.67 -14.83
C GLU A 936 29.63 29.85 -14.68
N SER A 937 29.23 30.48 -13.58
CA SER A 937 27.82 30.80 -13.30
C SER A 937 27.29 31.88 -14.25
N THR A 938 26.00 31.84 -14.58
CA THR A 938 25.36 32.99 -15.26
C THR A 938 25.10 34.12 -14.27
N ILE A 939 24.94 33.81 -12.98
CA ILE A 939 24.80 34.78 -11.89
C ILE A 939 26.13 35.47 -11.67
N ARG A 940 26.11 36.81 -11.68
CA ARG A 940 27.29 37.67 -11.49
C ARG A 940 27.34 38.31 -10.11
N SER A 941 26.19 38.67 -9.56
CA SER A 941 26.11 39.21 -8.21
C SER A 941 24.75 38.97 -7.57
N THR A 942 24.75 38.90 -6.24
CA THR A 942 23.54 38.82 -5.42
C THR A 942 23.64 39.80 -4.25
N GLU A 943 22.55 40.51 -3.98
CA GLU A 943 22.48 41.55 -2.95
C GLU A 943 21.17 41.43 -2.16
N ASN A 944 21.25 41.46 -0.83
CA ASN A 944 20.04 41.49 0.00
C ASN A 944 19.27 42.80 -0.21
N ILE A 945 17.95 42.70 -0.37
CA ILE A 945 17.06 43.85 -0.34
C ILE A 945 16.57 44.03 1.09
N VAL A 946 16.90 45.17 1.69
CA VAL A 946 16.66 45.46 3.10
C VAL A 946 15.69 46.62 3.24
N ASP A 947 14.65 46.44 4.05
CA ASP A 947 13.75 47.50 4.51
C ASP A 947 13.67 47.47 6.04
N ASN A 948 13.88 48.61 6.71
CA ASN A 948 13.83 48.71 8.17
C ASN A 948 14.63 47.62 8.93
N ASN A 949 15.86 47.34 8.50
CA ASN A 949 16.75 46.27 9.03
C ASN A 949 16.25 44.83 8.84
N LYS A 950 15.16 44.62 8.10
CA LYS A 950 14.63 43.30 7.71
C LYS A 950 14.98 43.01 6.26
N ILE A 951 15.40 41.79 5.96
CA ILE A 951 15.55 41.35 4.57
C ILE A 951 14.16 41.01 4.04
N VAL A 952 13.77 41.72 2.98
CA VAL A 952 12.47 41.58 2.31
C VAL A 952 12.62 41.01 0.90
N GLY A 953 13.83 40.67 0.48
CA GLY A 953 14.10 40.09 -0.83
C GLY A 953 15.57 40.01 -1.18
N VAL A 954 15.84 39.67 -2.44
CA VAL A 954 17.18 39.60 -3.02
C VAL A 954 17.17 40.15 -4.44
N LYS A 955 18.22 40.90 -4.79
CA LYS A 955 18.53 41.30 -6.16
C LYS A 955 19.53 40.31 -6.73
N VAL A 956 19.23 39.74 -7.89
CA VAL A 956 20.09 38.81 -8.63
C VAL A 956 20.41 39.42 -9.99
N THR A 957 21.69 39.59 -10.31
CA THR A 957 22.14 40.02 -11.63
C THR A 957 22.76 38.84 -12.35
N SER A 958 22.20 38.47 -13.50
CA SER A 958 22.69 37.38 -14.35
C SER A 958 23.06 37.88 -15.74
N VAL A 959 24.00 37.20 -16.38
CA VAL A 959 24.36 37.42 -17.79
C VAL A 959 24.22 36.11 -18.53
N VAL A 960 23.21 36.05 -19.41
CA VAL A 960 22.87 34.88 -20.22
C VAL A 960 23.06 35.23 -21.68
N ASN A 961 23.92 34.52 -22.40
CA ASN A 961 24.24 34.81 -23.82
C ASN A 961 24.62 36.28 -24.08
N GLY A 962 25.36 36.90 -23.15
CA GLY A 962 25.76 38.32 -23.22
C GLY A 962 24.66 39.31 -22.85
N GLN A 963 23.44 38.85 -22.59
CA GLN A 963 22.30 39.65 -22.17
C GLN A 963 22.23 39.72 -20.65
N GLU A 964 22.23 40.93 -20.10
CA GLU A 964 22.03 41.17 -18.67
C GLU A 964 20.55 41.05 -18.30
N ILE A 965 20.29 40.33 -17.21
CA ILE A 965 18.98 40.11 -16.61
C ILE A 965 19.11 40.46 -15.13
N ILE A 966 18.23 41.32 -14.62
CA ILE A 966 18.17 41.66 -13.20
C ILE A 966 16.82 41.25 -12.67
N ASP A 967 16.83 40.44 -11.62
CA ASP A 967 15.66 39.99 -10.90
C ASP A 967 15.68 40.58 -9.48
N TYR A 968 14.67 41.39 -9.16
CA TYR A 968 14.37 41.78 -7.79
C TYR A 968 13.29 40.84 -7.27
N VAL A 969 13.67 39.88 -6.44
CA VAL A 969 12.77 38.88 -5.87
C VAL A 969 12.44 39.28 -4.45
N LEU A 970 11.17 39.61 -4.23
CA LEU A 970 10.62 40.03 -2.95
C LEU A 970 9.99 38.82 -2.26
N SER A 971 10.34 38.60 -0.99
CA SER A 971 9.86 37.51 -0.16
C SER A 971 9.66 38.02 1.25
N ASN A 972 8.42 38.38 1.59
CA ASN A 972 7.98 38.74 2.93
C ASN A 972 7.51 37.49 3.69
N ASP A 973 7.38 37.61 5.01
CA ASP A 973 6.94 36.53 5.90
C ASP A 973 5.42 36.36 5.98
N ASP A 974 4.63 37.31 5.48
CA ASP A 974 3.16 37.32 5.49
C ASP A 974 2.59 37.85 4.14
N ASP A 975 1.31 37.56 3.87
CA ASP A 975 0.57 37.88 2.65
C ASP A 975 0.26 39.37 2.48
N ASN A 976 0.28 40.16 3.55
CA ASN A 976 -0.16 41.56 3.55
C ASN A 976 0.94 42.57 3.92
N VAL A 977 2.20 42.17 3.86
CA VAL A 977 3.32 43.06 4.20
C VAL A 977 3.54 44.08 3.09
N ALA A 978 3.43 45.36 3.43
CA ALA A 978 3.73 46.47 2.53
C ALA A 978 5.19 46.92 2.69
N VAL A 979 5.93 46.94 1.59
CA VAL A 979 7.31 47.44 1.50
C VAL A 979 7.38 48.54 0.44
N ASN A 980 8.07 49.63 0.76
CA ASN A 980 8.30 50.74 -0.16
C ASN A 980 9.80 50.99 -0.32
N LEU A 981 10.34 50.47 -1.42
CA LEU A 981 11.76 50.47 -1.74
C LEU A 981 12.07 51.63 -2.69
N ALA A 982 12.05 52.85 -2.14
CA ALA A 982 12.20 54.07 -2.92
C ALA A 982 13.46 54.08 -3.81
N ASN A 983 14.59 53.57 -3.29
CA ASN A 983 15.86 53.49 -4.05
C ASN A 983 15.81 52.53 -5.24
N LEU A 984 14.86 51.58 -5.24
CA LEU A 984 14.65 50.64 -6.35
C LEU A 984 13.45 51.01 -7.20
N ASN A 985 12.71 52.07 -6.84
CA ASN A 985 11.42 52.43 -7.42
C ASN A 985 10.42 51.25 -7.39
N ILE A 986 10.44 50.46 -6.32
CA ILE A 986 9.55 49.32 -6.14
C ILE A 986 8.66 49.56 -4.91
N ALA A 987 7.35 49.37 -5.06
CA ALA A 987 6.43 49.25 -3.93
C ALA A 987 5.66 47.93 -4.06
N PHE A 988 5.60 47.15 -3.00
CA PHE A 988 4.98 45.83 -3.02
C PHE A 988 4.17 45.60 -1.75
N THR A 989 2.95 45.10 -1.90
CA THR A 989 2.15 44.59 -0.78
C THR A 989 1.83 43.13 -1.06
N GLY A 990 2.48 42.22 -0.32
CA GLY A 990 2.36 40.80 -0.59
C GLY A 990 3.39 39.93 0.12
N ARG A 991 3.24 38.61 -0.02
CA ARG A 991 4.24 37.61 0.39
C ARG A 991 5.36 37.46 -0.61
N PHE A 992 5.04 37.26 -1.89
CA PHE A 992 6.04 36.96 -2.92
C PHE A 992 5.78 37.68 -4.24
N GLY A 993 6.83 38.32 -4.78
CA GLY A 993 6.77 39.01 -6.07
C GLY A 993 8.14 39.12 -6.74
N VAL A 994 8.15 39.30 -8.06
CA VAL A 994 9.35 39.45 -8.87
C VAL A 994 9.22 40.65 -9.80
N VAL A 995 10.24 41.49 -9.83
CA VAL A 995 10.47 42.49 -10.88
C VAL A 995 11.68 42.05 -11.68
N ARG A 996 11.49 41.70 -12.95
CA ARG A 996 12.57 41.39 -13.88
C ARG A 996 12.80 42.54 -14.84
N THR A 997 14.06 42.91 -15.08
CA THR A 997 14.46 43.82 -16.15
C THR A 997 15.50 43.16 -17.06
N ILE A 998 15.29 43.22 -18.38
CA ILE A 998 16.22 42.74 -19.41
C ILE A 998 16.63 43.92 -20.27
N SER A 999 17.87 44.37 -20.13
CA SER A 999 18.37 45.59 -20.76
C SER A 999 18.78 45.36 -22.22
N LYS A 1000 18.05 45.94 -23.17
CA LYS A 1000 18.35 45.84 -24.61
C LYS A 1000 18.93 47.16 -25.12
N THR A 1001 19.44 47.17 -26.35
CA THR A 1001 19.86 48.41 -27.01
C THR A 1001 18.68 49.41 -27.00
N ASN A 1002 18.87 50.53 -26.31
CA ASN A 1002 17.90 51.64 -26.14
C ASN A 1002 16.55 51.28 -25.49
N THR A 1003 16.32 50.06 -25.01
CA THR A 1003 15.03 49.64 -24.44
C THR A 1003 15.24 48.72 -23.26
N THR A 1004 14.20 48.49 -22.46
CA THR A 1004 14.23 47.46 -21.41
C THR A 1004 12.92 46.73 -21.35
N ASP A 1005 12.99 45.40 -21.44
CA ASP A 1005 11.82 44.55 -21.20
C ASP A 1005 11.67 44.37 -19.69
N VAL A 1006 10.46 44.59 -19.19
CA VAL A 1006 10.12 44.47 -17.78
C VAL A 1006 9.06 43.39 -17.61
N SER A 1007 9.22 42.56 -16.58
CA SER A 1007 8.16 41.66 -16.12
C SER A 1007 7.85 41.94 -14.65
N LEU A 1008 6.56 42.07 -14.34
CA LEU A 1008 6.05 42.19 -12.98
C LEU A 1008 5.24 40.94 -12.67
N TYR A 1009 5.57 40.29 -11.56
CA TYR A 1009 4.94 39.06 -11.12
C TYR A 1009 4.59 39.15 -9.64
N ILE A 1010 3.36 38.81 -9.28
CA ILE A 1010 2.90 38.59 -7.92
C ILE A 1010 2.53 37.12 -7.84
N GLY A 1011 3.26 36.37 -7.02
CA GLY A 1011 2.90 34.99 -6.71
C GLY A 1011 1.85 34.91 -5.60
N LYS A 1012 1.98 35.78 -4.58
CA LYS A 1012 0.97 35.98 -3.54
C LYS A 1012 1.06 37.40 -2.97
N GLY A 1013 -0.02 38.16 -3.07
CA GLY A 1013 -0.11 39.53 -2.55
C GLY A 1013 -1.30 40.29 -3.11
N THR A 1014 -1.26 41.62 -3.03
CA THR A 1014 -2.33 42.51 -3.50
C THR A 1014 -1.87 43.45 -4.62
N GLN A 1015 -0.64 43.97 -4.54
CA GLN A 1015 -0.17 44.98 -5.50
C GLN A 1015 1.36 45.00 -5.62
N LEU A 1016 1.86 45.21 -6.84
CA LEU A 1016 3.27 45.44 -7.14
C LEU A 1016 3.39 46.61 -8.12
N THR A 1017 4.21 47.59 -7.74
CA THR A 1017 4.54 48.77 -8.55
C THR A 1017 6.04 48.79 -8.83
N PHE A 1018 6.42 49.03 -10.08
CA PHE A 1018 7.79 49.35 -10.48
C PHE A 1018 7.79 50.57 -11.38
N LEU A 1019 8.55 51.60 -11.00
CA LEU A 1019 8.47 52.93 -11.61
C LEU A 1019 7.00 53.41 -11.57
N ASP A 1020 6.44 53.76 -12.73
CA ASP A 1020 5.07 54.27 -12.85
C ASP A 1020 4.05 53.18 -13.23
N ASN A 1021 4.44 51.90 -13.24
CA ASN A 1021 3.57 50.80 -13.63
C ASN A 1021 3.18 49.94 -12.42
N THR A 1022 1.88 49.79 -12.19
CA THR A 1022 1.30 49.01 -11.10
C THR A 1022 0.49 47.86 -11.65
N ILE A 1023 0.67 46.66 -11.09
CA ILE A 1023 -0.23 45.53 -11.28
C ILE A 1023 -0.94 45.22 -9.96
N ASN A 1024 -2.22 44.86 -10.06
CA ASN A 1024 -3.04 44.40 -8.94
C ASN A 1024 -3.28 42.90 -9.09
N ALA A 1025 -3.22 42.20 -7.96
CA ALA A 1025 -3.52 40.79 -7.90
C ALA A 1025 -5.00 40.49 -8.15
N ASP A 1026 -5.27 39.29 -8.66
CA ASP A 1026 -6.62 38.72 -8.72
C ASP A 1026 -7.13 38.26 -7.34
N THR A 1027 -8.28 37.59 -7.31
CA THR A 1027 -8.88 37.06 -6.07
C THR A 1027 -8.06 35.96 -5.38
N GLU A 1028 -7.13 35.31 -6.09
CA GLU A 1028 -6.22 34.33 -5.51
C GLU A 1028 -4.94 34.99 -4.96
N GLY A 1029 -4.74 36.27 -5.25
CA GLY A 1029 -3.60 37.06 -4.82
C GLY A 1029 -2.42 36.97 -5.79
N LYS A 1030 -2.65 36.64 -7.07
CA LYS A 1030 -1.59 36.53 -8.08
C LYS A 1030 -1.80 37.49 -9.26
N ALA A 1031 -0.73 37.88 -9.94
CA ALA A 1031 -0.80 38.68 -11.16
C ALA A 1031 0.51 38.59 -11.96
N PHE A 1032 0.41 38.77 -13.28
CA PHE A 1032 1.57 38.83 -14.16
C PHE A 1032 1.35 39.85 -15.27
N SER A 1033 2.36 40.67 -15.55
CA SER A 1033 2.36 41.61 -16.68
C SER A 1033 3.76 41.77 -17.23
N THR A 1034 3.83 42.13 -18.51
CA THR A 1034 5.08 42.51 -19.16
C THR A 1034 4.88 43.80 -19.93
N TYR A 1035 5.91 44.64 -19.96
CA TYR A 1035 5.92 45.87 -20.75
C TYR A 1035 7.34 46.23 -21.16
N ARG A 1036 7.48 47.21 -22.04
CA ARG A 1036 8.76 47.69 -22.54
C ARG A 1036 8.94 49.17 -22.24
N LEU A 1037 10.09 49.52 -21.68
CA LEU A 1037 10.53 50.90 -21.51
C LEU A 1037 11.23 51.37 -22.79
N GLY A 1038 10.98 52.62 -23.19
CA GLY A 1038 11.59 53.27 -24.36
C GLY A 1038 13.03 53.75 -24.14
N TYR A 1039 13.67 53.31 -23.06
CA TYR A 1039 15.05 53.60 -22.70
C TYR A 1039 15.67 52.35 -22.06
N SER A 1040 17.00 52.27 -22.08
CA SER A 1040 17.74 51.21 -21.39
C SER A 1040 17.88 51.56 -19.91
N LEU A 1041 17.34 50.71 -19.04
CA LEU A 1041 17.75 50.61 -17.64
C LEU A 1041 19.08 49.84 -17.65
N SER A 1042 20.19 50.53 -17.94
CA SER A 1042 21.52 49.96 -17.74
C SER A 1042 21.90 50.10 -16.27
N VAL A 1043 22.56 49.08 -15.69
CA VAL A 1043 23.22 49.19 -14.37
C VAL A 1043 24.50 50.02 -14.44
N SER A 1044 24.73 50.74 -15.53
CA SER A 1044 25.41 52.03 -15.40
C SER A 1044 24.46 53.04 -14.75
N ASP A 1045 23.98 52.73 -13.54
CA ASP A 1045 23.83 53.80 -12.58
C ASP A 1045 25.26 54.09 -12.10
N PRO A 1046 25.89 55.19 -12.56
CA PRO A 1046 27.19 55.60 -12.05
C PRO A 1046 27.19 55.76 -10.52
N SER A 1047 26.06 55.81 -9.83
CA SER A 1047 26.00 56.10 -8.39
C SER A 1047 26.79 55.12 -7.49
N PHE A 1048 26.89 53.82 -7.83
CA PHE A 1048 27.55 52.83 -6.96
C PHE A 1048 28.97 52.44 -7.36
N GLN A 1049 29.34 52.52 -8.66
CA GLN A 1049 30.73 52.43 -9.09
C GLN A 1049 31.47 53.78 -9.09
N ASN A 1050 30.75 54.91 -8.97
CA ASN A 1050 31.36 56.24 -8.92
C ASN A 1050 31.50 56.87 -7.52
N SER A 1051 31.39 56.08 -6.45
CA SER A 1051 31.62 56.62 -5.10
C SER A 1051 33.10 56.99 -4.95
N ILE A 1052 33.40 58.29 -5.02
CA ILE A 1052 34.73 58.79 -4.69
C ILE A 1052 34.85 58.82 -3.17
N SER A 1053 35.78 58.02 -2.64
CA SER A 1053 36.00 57.88 -1.19
C SER A 1053 37.44 58.16 -0.82
N ILE A 1054 37.67 58.64 0.40
CA ILE A 1054 38.99 58.93 0.95
C ILE A 1054 39.27 58.04 2.15
N TYR A 1055 40.43 57.37 2.17
CA TYR A 1055 40.88 56.57 3.30
C TYR A 1055 42.41 56.56 3.45
N PRO A 1056 42.96 56.43 4.68
CA PRO A 1056 42.25 56.59 5.95
C PRO A 1056 41.84 58.06 6.15
N ASN A 1057 40.71 58.27 6.83
CA ASN A 1057 40.24 59.60 7.25
C ASN A 1057 39.60 59.46 8.64
N PRO A 1058 40.23 59.95 9.73
CA PRO A 1058 41.42 60.80 9.76
C PRO A 1058 42.72 60.13 9.27
N THR A 1059 43.68 60.93 8.77
CA THR A 1059 45.00 60.45 8.28
C THR A 1059 46.16 61.05 9.07
N LYS A 1060 47.29 60.32 9.12
CA LYS A 1060 48.58 60.80 9.66
C LYS A 1060 49.52 61.40 8.59
N GLY A 1061 49.16 61.39 7.31
CA GLY A 1061 49.99 62.01 6.26
C GLY A 1061 49.91 61.35 4.88
N ASN A 1062 49.39 60.13 4.78
CA ASN A 1062 49.15 59.44 3.51
C ASN A 1062 47.66 59.23 3.34
N LEU A 1063 47.14 59.56 2.17
CA LEU A 1063 45.72 59.58 1.89
C LEU A 1063 45.48 58.93 0.53
N ASN A 1064 44.67 57.89 0.51
CA ASN A 1064 44.23 57.23 -0.71
C ASN A 1064 42.85 57.76 -1.10
N ILE A 1065 42.71 58.16 -2.37
CA ILE A 1065 41.44 58.54 -2.95
C ILE A 1065 41.07 57.48 -3.98
N ARG A 1066 40.00 56.75 -3.70
CA ARG A 1066 39.42 55.83 -4.67
C ARG A 1066 38.61 56.64 -5.67
N VAL A 1067 38.95 56.52 -6.94
CA VAL A 1067 38.26 57.16 -8.06
C VAL A 1067 37.80 56.08 -9.07
N PRO A 1068 36.73 56.32 -9.83
CA PRO A 1068 36.15 55.30 -10.70
C PRO A 1068 37.11 54.98 -11.86
N LYS A 1069 37.17 53.71 -12.27
CA LYS A 1069 38.17 53.19 -13.22
C LYS A 1069 38.11 53.83 -14.63
N LEU A 1070 37.02 54.54 -14.93
CA LEU A 1070 36.74 55.20 -16.20
C LEU A 1070 37.21 56.67 -16.28
N ILE A 1071 37.74 57.24 -15.19
CA ILE A 1071 38.11 58.65 -15.12
C ILE A 1071 39.62 58.81 -15.29
N LEU A 1072 40.07 59.12 -16.51
CA LEU A 1072 41.37 59.72 -16.94
C LEU A 1072 42.68 59.18 -16.32
N ASN A 1073 43.77 59.17 -17.09
CA ASN A 1073 45.08 58.74 -16.56
C ASN A 1073 45.63 59.67 -15.46
N GLU A 1074 45.16 60.93 -15.40
CA GLU A 1074 45.62 61.98 -14.48
C GLU A 1074 44.46 62.90 -14.04
N ILE A 1075 44.49 63.40 -12.80
CA ILE A 1075 43.46 64.29 -12.21
C ILE A 1075 44.14 65.47 -11.50
N ASP A 1076 43.66 66.71 -11.71
CA ASP A 1076 44.08 67.90 -10.94
C ASP A 1076 43.39 67.94 -9.56
N VAL A 1077 44.19 67.75 -8.51
CA VAL A 1077 43.79 67.67 -7.11
C VAL A 1077 44.21 68.94 -6.38
N LYS A 1078 43.25 69.61 -5.73
CA LYS A 1078 43.47 70.82 -4.92
C LYS A 1078 43.03 70.61 -3.48
N ILE A 1079 43.82 71.07 -2.52
CA ILE A 1079 43.54 70.96 -1.08
C ILE A 1079 43.29 72.36 -0.53
N TYR A 1080 42.18 72.55 0.18
CA TYR A 1080 41.78 73.80 0.81
C TYR A 1080 41.65 73.62 2.33
N ASN A 1081 41.96 74.67 3.11
CA ASN A 1081 41.61 74.70 4.54
C ASN A 1081 40.15 75.14 4.75
N ILE A 1082 39.68 75.17 6.01
CA ILE A 1082 38.31 75.56 6.34
C ILE A 1082 37.94 77.01 5.97
N GLN A 1083 38.93 77.90 5.81
CA GLN A 1083 38.73 79.27 5.34
C GLN A 1083 38.71 79.39 3.80
N GLY A 1084 38.79 78.27 3.07
CA GLY A 1084 38.81 78.26 1.60
C GLY A 1084 40.15 78.67 0.98
N LYS A 1085 41.23 78.79 1.77
CA LYS A 1085 42.58 79.06 1.26
C LYS A 1085 43.17 77.79 0.64
N LEU A 1086 43.68 77.89 -0.59
CA LEU A 1086 44.40 76.81 -1.26
C LEU A 1086 45.73 76.51 -0.54
N ILE A 1087 45.95 75.25 -0.20
CA ILE A 1087 47.11 74.74 0.53
C ILE A 1087 48.06 73.96 -0.38
N LYS A 1088 47.52 73.16 -1.31
CA LYS A 1088 48.30 72.33 -2.24
C LYS A 1088 47.51 72.11 -3.54
N SER A 1089 48.18 72.09 -4.69
CA SER A 1089 47.59 71.82 -6.02
C SER A 1089 48.57 70.97 -6.82
N ASN A 1090 48.16 69.76 -7.22
CA ASN A 1090 48.98 68.81 -7.97
C ASN A 1090 48.14 68.09 -9.02
N VAL A 1091 48.76 67.71 -10.13
CA VAL A 1091 48.19 66.73 -11.06
C VAL A 1091 48.70 65.35 -10.66
N GLU A 1092 47.78 64.44 -10.33
CA GLU A 1092 48.11 63.10 -9.81
C GLU A 1092 47.69 62.00 -10.78
N LYS A 1093 48.54 60.98 -10.94
CA LYS A 1093 48.26 59.80 -11.79
C LYS A 1093 47.30 58.84 -11.09
N VAL A 1094 46.32 58.35 -11.83
CA VAL A 1094 45.38 57.32 -11.36
C VAL A 1094 45.97 55.93 -11.64
N LYS A 1095 46.21 55.13 -10.59
CA LYS A 1095 46.68 53.75 -10.73
C LYS A 1095 45.66 52.79 -10.14
N ASN A 1096 45.11 51.89 -10.97
CA ASN A 1096 44.09 50.91 -10.58
C ASN A 1096 42.90 51.53 -9.82
N GLY A 1097 42.43 52.71 -10.24
CA GLY A 1097 41.31 53.41 -9.59
C GLY A 1097 41.66 54.10 -8.27
N ASN A 1098 42.94 54.34 -7.98
CA ASN A 1098 43.38 55.01 -6.76
C ASN A 1098 44.38 56.14 -7.04
N ILE A 1099 44.28 57.21 -6.26
CA ILE A 1099 45.26 58.30 -6.17
C ILE A 1099 45.89 58.24 -4.77
N ASN A 1100 47.21 58.20 -4.69
CA ASN A 1100 47.94 58.25 -3.42
C ASN A 1100 48.51 59.65 -3.19
N LEU A 1101 47.96 60.39 -2.23
CA LEU A 1101 48.41 61.72 -1.85
C LEU A 1101 49.26 61.68 -0.58
N ILE A 1102 50.45 62.25 -0.67
CA ILE A 1102 51.31 62.53 0.49
C ILE A 1102 51.08 63.97 0.94
N ILE A 1103 50.60 64.13 2.16
CA ILE A 1103 50.21 65.39 2.81
C ILE A 1103 50.86 65.55 4.20
N SER A 1104 51.95 64.83 4.46
CA SER A 1104 52.70 64.92 5.72
C SER A 1104 53.21 66.34 6.04
N SER A 1105 53.44 67.18 5.02
CA SER A 1105 53.88 68.57 5.16
C SER A 1105 52.76 69.55 5.53
N ILE A 1106 51.50 69.12 5.59
CA ILE A 1106 50.35 69.95 5.96
C ILE A 1106 50.11 69.85 7.47
N ALA A 1107 49.84 70.99 8.12
CA ALA A 1107 49.56 71.06 9.56
C ALA A 1107 48.30 70.28 9.97
N LYS A 1108 48.18 69.88 11.24
CA LYS A 1108 46.98 69.20 11.77
C LYS A 1108 45.74 70.08 11.61
N GLY A 1109 44.62 69.50 11.19
CA GLY A 1109 43.39 70.25 10.95
C GLY A 1109 42.40 69.58 10.00
N VAL A 1110 41.30 70.28 9.72
CA VAL A 1110 40.25 69.87 8.78
C VAL A 1110 40.51 70.52 7.42
N TYR A 1111 40.44 69.74 6.36
CA TYR A 1111 40.72 70.17 4.99
C TYR A 1111 39.66 69.63 4.03
N PHE A 1112 39.56 70.27 2.86
CA PHE A 1112 38.71 69.86 1.75
C PHE A 1112 39.56 69.59 0.52
N ILE A 1113 39.40 68.43 -0.09
CA ILE A 1113 40.02 68.06 -1.36
C ILE A 1113 39.02 68.30 -2.47
N LYS A 1114 39.40 69.13 -3.44
CA LYS A 1114 38.71 69.31 -4.71
C LYS A 1114 39.38 68.45 -5.78
N LEU A 1115 38.62 67.55 -6.37
CA LEU A 1115 39.01 66.82 -7.57
C LEU A 1115 38.42 67.55 -8.78
N ASN A 1116 39.27 68.08 -9.66
CA ASN A 1116 38.81 68.78 -10.86
C ASN A 1116 38.50 67.75 -11.96
N LEU A 1117 37.33 67.13 -11.84
CA LEU A 1117 36.70 66.30 -12.87
C LEU A 1117 35.78 67.17 -13.75
N GLU A 1118 35.11 66.58 -14.75
CA GLU A 1118 34.08 67.28 -15.57
C GLU A 1118 33.04 68.02 -14.69
N LYS A 1119 32.66 67.39 -13.57
CA LYS A 1119 31.99 68.06 -12.43
C LYS A 1119 32.91 68.01 -11.20
N PRO A 1120 33.37 69.15 -10.67
CA PRO A 1120 34.26 69.15 -9.52
C PRO A 1120 33.63 68.51 -8.27
N ILE A 1121 34.37 67.64 -7.59
CA ILE A 1121 33.93 66.97 -6.37
C ILE A 1121 34.76 67.44 -5.18
N PHE A 1122 34.11 67.73 -4.05
CA PHE A 1122 34.75 68.15 -2.80
C PHE A 1122 34.58 67.08 -1.72
N LEU A 1123 35.69 66.70 -1.08
CA LEU A 1123 35.73 65.68 -0.03
C LEU A 1123 36.44 66.22 1.20
N LYS A 1124 35.82 66.05 2.36
CA LYS A 1124 36.39 66.47 3.65
C LYS A 1124 37.33 65.40 4.20
N PHE A 1125 38.51 65.80 4.67
CA PHE A 1125 39.38 64.92 5.46
C PHE A 1125 40.00 65.64 6.67
N ILE A 1126 40.41 64.84 7.65
CA ILE A 1126 41.01 65.30 8.91
C ILE A 1126 42.47 64.81 8.95
N LYS A 1127 43.42 65.74 9.11
CA LYS A 1127 44.84 65.45 9.35
C LYS A 1127 45.11 65.50 10.86
N ASN A 1128 45.46 64.34 11.43
CA ASN A 1128 45.86 64.18 12.83
C ASN A 1128 47.33 64.47 13.08
#